data_AF-A0AAD2JW83-F1
#
_entry.id   AF-A0AAD2JW83-F1
#
_cell.length_a   1.000
_cell.length_b   1.000
_cell.length_c   1.000
_cell.angle_alpha   90.00
_cell.angle_beta   90.00
_cell.angle_gamma   90.00
#
_symmetry.space_group_name_H-M   'P 1'
#
loop_
_entity.id
_entity.type
_entity.pdbx_description
1 polymer ?
#
loop_
_entity_poly.entity_id
_entity_poly.type
_entity_poly.pdbx_seq_one_letter_code
_entity_poly.pdbx_strand_id
1 'polypeptide(L)'
;MRSLKTLLSLSLLILQLPFSISVHTNSRRNYDSHAYYVVEVDPGHASLGDVARVLGVEVVDRAGELPNHWLVRTPRIAARAEDEDEPDYVMAAYARLSAGQPHLQSRSDDGRDGGDGDGGQLHLRTGRAIKYLSRQVPRQRARRAPIPQQPTGGEDSRAVATRLGFQDPLFTQQWHLVNDEQPEHSMNVVPVWDMGYTGEGVISSFVDDGLDYTSEDLKDNFDAASSYDFNDHQALPYPKLSDDTHGTRCAGQVAAGKNAVCGLGIAYKSKVAGVRILSGPISDVDEAAALNYGYHNVSIYSCSWGPTDSGAVMEGPDYLIQKAVVNGINNGRGGKGSVFVFASGNGAMSGDQCNFDGYTNSIYSVTVSAVDHKGLRPYYSEGCTANMVVAYSSGSGKTIVTTDKGENQCSSAHGGTSAAAPNAVGVFALALQARPELTWRDVQHLCVETARMINPDDEDWEVTASGRKYSSKFGYGALDGARYVKAALDWKLVKPQARMATRTVQVDGGLMSSMANYTGGKAIGAGGASSVISVDWDMLHEANFEKLEHIVVRVWIDHSRRGDVEVALTSPNGIKSVLAEKRQGDGARTGYPGWTFMTIKHWGEDMVGDWTLSVTDQRSEQHHGSLLGWNMVFWGSVVDPLKAVLYDLVDQQPLLPPIGPDAVPKASSNSGPAGATATTSVASTKSYVKPTVHLTSEEALATPTSLTATATGSSTALFTPGAVDAAEATSSAKPSASPSTSNVTKLFQAMQRKLVWAIIVLTLVCFVGGMMLWNWAVKARPTVYLALPEGNVPMQMISPLPDRRSFGSMDSDEADERTGLRTGPYRHVGFHSGFLDDDEDNGTPGYPPRDGRSSPGYRDEAAAPS
;
A
#
# COMPACT_ATOMS: atom_id res chain seq x y z
N MET A 1 -32.05 -39.01 -65.84
CA MET A 1 -32.84 -39.31 -64.63
C MET A 1 -32.04 -40.23 -63.71
N ARG A 2 -32.02 -39.92 -62.41
CA ARG A 2 -31.97 -40.81 -61.20
C ARG A 2 -30.95 -41.96 -61.10
N SER A 3 -30.37 -42.09 -59.89
CA SER A 3 -29.43 -43.13 -59.42
C SER A 3 -28.07 -43.27 -60.12
N LEU A 4 -27.61 -42.20 -60.75
CA LEU A 4 -26.22 -41.78 -60.56
C LEU A 4 -26.07 -41.27 -59.10
N LYS A 5 -25.89 -42.17 -58.11
CA LYS A 5 -25.58 -41.89 -56.68
C LYS A 5 -25.49 -43.20 -55.85
N THR A 6 -24.37 -43.95 -55.92
CA THR A 6 -23.97 -44.95 -54.88
C THR A 6 -22.61 -45.63 -55.10
N LEU A 7 -22.10 -45.72 -56.33
CA LEU A 7 -20.97 -46.63 -56.67
C LEU A 7 -19.74 -45.94 -57.29
N LEU A 8 -19.53 -44.64 -57.08
CA LEU A 8 -18.37 -43.91 -57.62
C LEU A 8 -17.68 -43.00 -56.58
N SER A 9 -17.03 -43.62 -55.60
CA SER A 9 -16.09 -42.95 -54.68
C SER A 9 -14.95 -43.87 -54.18
N LEU A 10 -14.99 -45.16 -54.51
CA LEU A 10 -14.07 -46.18 -53.97
C LEU A 10 -12.88 -46.50 -54.92
N SER A 11 -12.32 -45.47 -55.59
CA SER A 11 -11.24 -45.69 -56.58
C SER A 11 -10.28 -44.52 -56.78
N LEU A 12 -10.36 -43.43 -55.99
CA LEU A 12 -9.59 -42.20 -56.25
C LEU A 12 -8.88 -41.62 -55.02
N LEU A 13 -8.15 -42.47 -54.27
CA LEU A 13 -7.07 -42.00 -53.39
C LEU A 13 -6.02 -43.10 -53.09
N ILE A 14 -5.41 -43.65 -54.16
CA ILE A 14 -4.25 -44.56 -54.05
C ILE A 14 -3.05 -43.96 -54.80
N LEU A 15 -2.67 -42.76 -54.36
CA LEU A 15 -1.31 -42.24 -54.48
C LEU A 15 -1.02 -41.47 -53.18
N GLN A 16 0.17 -41.66 -52.62
CA GLN A 16 0.55 -41.30 -51.24
C GLN A 16 -0.18 -42.06 -50.12
N LEU A 17 0.52 -43.02 -49.52
CA LEU A 17 0.80 -43.08 -48.07
C LEU A 17 1.87 -44.17 -47.84
N PRO A 18 3.08 -43.85 -47.33
CA PRO A 18 4.10 -44.84 -47.07
C PRO A 18 3.73 -45.69 -45.83
N PHE A 19 4.03 -46.99 -45.89
CA PHE A 19 3.86 -47.88 -44.75
C PHE A 19 5.00 -47.68 -43.74
N SER A 20 4.93 -46.61 -42.96
CA SER A 20 5.83 -46.40 -41.83
C SER A 20 5.59 -47.48 -40.78
N ILE A 21 6.61 -48.30 -40.50
CA ILE A 21 6.74 -48.87 -39.15
C ILE A 21 7.04 -47.67 -38.25
N SER A 22 5.99 -47.11 -37.67
CA SER A 22 6.14 -46.21 -36.54
C SER A 22 6.70 -47.01 -35.36
N VAL A 23 8.03 -47.04 -35.27
CA VAL A 23 8.68 -46.62 -34.02
C VAL A 23 7.81 -45.51 -33.46
N HIS A 24 7.21 -45.69 -32.27
CA HIS A 24 6.38 -44.67 -31.65
C HIS A 24 7.26 -43.50 -31.20
N THR A 25 7.67 -42.69 -32.17
CA THR A 25 8.24 -41.37 -31.99
C THR A 25 7.21 -40.57 -31.21
N ASN A 26 7.45 -40.35 -29.91
CA ASN A 26 6.63 -39.48 -29.07
C ASN A 26 6.27 -38.24 -29.89
N SER A 27 4.99 -38.07 -30.22
CA SER A 27 4.58 -37.03 -31.15
C SER A 27 5.03 -35.69 -30.57
N ARG A 28 5.72 -34.85 -31.36
CA ARG A 28 6.43 -33.68 -30.82
C ARG A 28 5.40 -32.67 -30.29
N ARG A 29 5.15 -32.73 -28.97
CA ARG A 29 4.03 -32.07 -28.31
C ARG A 29 4.16 -30.56 -28.43
N ASN A 30 3.47 -30.00 -29.42
CA ASN A 30 3.41 -28.57 -29.70
C ASN A 30 2.23 -27.97 -28.93
N TYR A 31 2.52 -27.49 -27.72
CA TYR A 31 1.54 -26.92 -26.79
C TYR A 31 0.97 -25.57 -27.26
N ASP A 32 1.57 -24.95 -28.27
CA ASP A 32 1.10 -23.69 -28.86
C ASP A 32 -0.16 -23.94 -29.72
N SER A 33 -0.12 -25.00 -30.53
CA SER A 33 -1.17 -25.40 -31.49
C SER A 33 -2.28 -26.28 -30.91
N HIS A 34 -1.98 -27.07 -29.88
CA HIS A 34 -2.89 -28.04 -29.28
C HIS A 34 -2.78 -28.00 -27.76
N ALA A 35 -3.92 -28.01 -27.07
CA ALA A 35 -3.93 -28.21 -25.63
C ALA A 35 -3.86 -29.72 -25.32
N TYR A 36 -3.01 -30.11 -24.36
CA TYR A 36 -2.76 -31.51 -23.97
C TYR A 36 -3.14 -31.76 -22.51
N TYR A 37 -3.83 -32.88 -22.30
CA TYR A 37 -4.40 -33.29 -21.02
C TYR A 37 -4.04 -34.76 -20.74
N VAL A 38 -3.93 -35.14 -19.47
CA VAL A 38 -3.87 -36.55 -19.06
C VAL A 38 -5.22 -36.91 -18.45
N VAL A 39 -5.87 -37.94 -18.97
CA VAL A 39 -7.15 -38.49 -18.48
C VAL A 39 -6.94 -39.89 -17.89
N GLU A 40 -7.37 -40.12 -16.65
CA GLU A 40 -7.52 -41.48 -16.09
C GLU A 40 -8.93 -41.99 -16.36
N VAL A 41 -9.03 -43.17 -16.98
CA VAL A 41 -10.31 -43.82 -17.30
C VAL A 41 -10.42 -45.19 -16.64
N ASP A 42 -11.42 -45.36 -15.78
CA ASP A 42 -11.85 -46.65 -15.25
C ASP A 42 -12.64 -47.43 -16.32
N PRO A 43 -12.05 -48.50 -16.91
CA PRO A 43 -12.68 -49.22 -18.02
C PRO A 43 -13.88 -50.08 -17.60
N GLY A 44 -14.16 -50.20 -16.29
CA GLY A 44 -15.35 -50.89 -15.79
C GLY A 44 -16.64 -50.08 -15.94
N HIS A 45 -16.54 -48.78 -16.24
CA HIS A 45 -17.67 -47.86 -16.26
C HIS A 45 -17.99 -47.28 -17.66
N ALA A 46 -16.97 -47.00 -18.48
CA ALA A 46 -17.11 -46.64 -19.90
C ALA A 46 -15.80 -46.93 -20.66
N SER A 47 -15.84 -47.01 -22.00
CA SER A 47 -14.62 -47.20 -22.79
C SER A 47 -13.87 -45.87 -22.99
N LEU A 48 -12.54 -45.95 -23.17
CA LEU A 48 -11.71 -44.79 -23.50
C LEU A 48 -12.18 -44.05 -24.77
N GLY A 49 -12.72 -44.77 -25.76
CA GLY A 49 -13.27 -44.19 -26.99
C GLY A 49 -14.60 -43.46 -26.79
N ASP A 50 -15.35 -43.78 -25.73
CA ASP A 50 -16.55 -43.03 -25.35
C ASP A 50 -16.18 -41.80 -24.51
N VAL A 51 -15.23 -41.93 -23.58
CA VAL A 51 -14.63 -40.80 -22.86
C VAL A 51 -14.11 -39.74 -23.82
N ALA A 52 -13.26 -40.15 -24.79
CA ALA A 52 -12.68 -39.23 -25.77
C ALA A 52 -13.75 -38.50 -26.59
N ARG A 53 -14.78 -39.23 -27.05
CA ARG A 53 -15.87 -38.69 -27.87
C ARG A 53 -16.75 -37.68 -27.11
N VAL A 54 -17.05 -37.92 -25.83
CA VAL A 54 -17.92 -37.03 -25.03
C VAL A 54 -17.15 -35.84 -24.46
N LEU A 55 -15.82 -35.95 -24.29
CA LEU A 55 -14.94 -34.82 -23.99
C LEU A 55 -14.52 -34.01 -25.24
N GLY A 56 -14.80 -34.51 -26.45
CA GLY A 56 -14.42 -33.85 -27.71
C GLY A 56 -12.92 -33.90 -28.04
N VAL A 57 -12.18 -34.91 -27.53
CA VAL A 57 -10.71 -34.99 -27.64
C VAL A 57 -10.23 -36.17 -28.49
N GLU A 58 -9.06 -36.01 -29.09
CA GLU A 58 -8.29 -37.10 -29.70
C GLU A 58 -7.38 -37.76 -28.65
N VAL A 59 -7.30 -39.09 -28.64
CA VAL A 59 -6.32 -39.85 -27.83
C VAL A 59 -4.97 -39.86 -28.54
N VAL A 60 -3.92 -39.44 -27.85
CA VAL A 60 -2.57 -39.28 -28.42
C VAL A 60 -1.68 -40.48 -28.07
N ASP A 61 -1.27 -40.56 -26.80
CA ASP A 61 -0.33 -41.55 -26.26
C ASP A 61 -0.86 -42.06 -24.90
N ARG A 62 -0.22 -43.07 -24.30
CA ARG A 62 -0.37 -43.32 -22.85
C ARG A 62 0.46 -42.32 -22.05
N ALA A 63 0.01 -41.91 -20.87
CA ALA A 63 0.69 -40.90 -20.04
C ALA A 63 1.91 -41.51 -19.30
N GLY A 64 2.95 -41.83 -20.06
CA GLY A 64 4.05 -42.67 -19.59
C GLY A 64 3.58 -44.11 -19.34
N GLU A 65 4.14 -44.77 -18.34
CA GLU A 65 3.78 -46.15 -17.98
C GLU A 65 2.59 -46.23 -17.00
N LEU A 66 1.98 -45.11 -16.62
CA LEU A 66 0.82 -45.08 -15.71
C LEU A 66 -0.35 -45.91 -16.30
N PRO A 67 -0.86 -46.95 -15.61
CA PRO A 67 -2.03 -47.68 -16.08
C PRO A 67 -3.25 -46.75 -16.19
N ASN A 68 -4.08 -46.98 -17.21
CA ASN A 68 -5.34 -46.27 -17.44
C ASN A 68 -5.28 -44.73 -17.62
N HIS A 69 -4.09 -44.12 -17.52
CA HIS A 69 -3.84 -42.71 -17.77
C HIS A 69 -3.40 -42.49 -19.21
N TRP A 70 -4.15 -41.70 -19.97
CA TRP A 70 -3.95 -41.46 -21.39
C TRP A 70 -3.74 -39.98 -21.65
N LEU A 71 -2.78 -39.64 -22.50
CA LEU A 71 -2.63 -38.28 -22.99
C LEU A 71 -3.63 -38.06 -24.13
N VAL A 72 -4.46 -37.03 -24.00
CA VAL A 72 -5.48 -36.62 -24.97
C VAL A 72 -5.27 -35.15 -25.35
N ARG A 73 -5.76 -34.73 -26.52
CA ARG A 73 -5.60 -33.35 -27.00
C ARG A 73 -6.83 -32.81 -27.73
N THR A 74 -6.89 -31.48 -27.83
CA THR A 74 -7.74 -30.76 -28.80
C THR A 74 -6.89 -29.71 -29.54
N PRO A 75 -7.19 -29.41 -30.82
CA PRO A 75 -6.68 -28.21 -31.48
C PRO A 75 -7.18 -26.94 -30.79
N ARG A 76 -6.41 -25.84 -30.85
CA ARG A 76 -6.94 -24.48 -30.63
C ARG A 76 -7.63 -24.00 -31.92
N ILE A 77 -8.81 -23.37 -31.82
CA ILE A 77 -9.53 -22.81 -32.98
C ILE A 77 -8.95 -21.43 -33.31
N ALA A 78 -8.71 -21.14 -34.59
CA ALA A 78 -7.91 -19.99 -35.01
C ALA A 78 -8.73 -18.91 -35.72
N ALA A 79 -8.99 -17.79 -35.05
CA ALA A 79 -9.49 -16.55 -35.66
C ALA A 79 -8.92 -15.30 -34.95
N ARG A 80 -7.81 -14.78 -35.49
CA ARG A 80 -7.01 -13.63 -34.99
C ARG A 80 -6.34 -13.85 -33.63
N ALA A 81 -5.14 -13.30 -33.48
CA ALA A 81 -4.21 -13.60 -32.39
C ALA A 81 -4.24 -12.53 -31.30
N GLU A 82 -5.41 -12.34 -30.69
CA GLU A 82 -5.65 -11.52 -29.50
C GLU A 82 -6.92 -12.06 -28.82
N ASP A 83 -6.72 -12.96 -27.85
CA ASP A 83 -7.62 -13.34 -26.73
C ASP A 83 -7.13 -14.69 -26.15
N GLU A 84 -6.77 -14.74 -24.85
CA GLU A 84 -6.48 -16.01 -24.15
C GLU A 84 -7.65 -16.54 -23.30
N ASP A 85 -8.76 -15.79 -23.21
CA ASP A 85 -9.98 -16.17 -22.47
C ASP A 85 -10.95 -17.08 -23.28
N GLU A 86 -10.43 -17.92 -24.18
CA GLU A 86 -11.22 -19.05 -24.71
C GLU A 86 -11.39 -20.13 -23.62
N PRO A 87 -12.62 -20.51 -23.25
CA PRO A 87 -12.84 -21.45 -22.15
C PRO A 87 -12.34 -22.85 -22.53
N ASP A 88 -11.68 -23.53 -21.60
CA ASP A 88 -11.16 -24.88 -21.80
C ASP A 88 -12.33 -25.90 -21.92
N TYR A 89 -12.85 -26.06 -23.14
CA TYR A 89 -14.04 -26.88 -23.43
C TYR A 89 -13.90 -28.33 -22.96
N VAL A 90 -12.67 -28.87 -22.94
CA VAL A 90 -12.37 -30.24 -22.51
C VAL A 90 -12.54 -30.38 -20.99
N MET A 91 -11.94 -29.46 -20.22
CA MET A 91 -12.11 -29.41 -18.77
C MET A 91 -13.55 -29.04 -18.38
N ALA A 92 -14.21 -28.17 -19.15
CA ALA A 92 -15.61 -27.80 -18.95
C ALA A 92 -16.58 -28.95 -19.25
N ALA A 93 -16.35 -29.74 -20.30
CA ALA A 93 -17.12 -30.94 -20.60
C ALA A 93 -16.96 -31.99 -19.48
N TYR A 94 -15.73 -32.18 -18.98
CA TYR A 94 -15.48 -33.04 -17.83
C TYR A 94 -16.19 -32.57 -16.55
N ALA A 95 -16.20 -31.27 -16.28
CA ALA A 95 -16.93 -30.70 -15.14
C ALA A 95 -18.44 -30.97 -15.23
N ARG A 96 -19.05 -30.81 -16.42
CA ARG A 96 -20.47 -31.13 -16.68
C ARG A 96 -20.78 -32.61 -16.50
N LEU A 97 -19.93 -33.49 -17.04
CA LEU A 97 -20.01 -34.94 -16.86
C LEU A 97 -19.92 -35.35 -15.39
N SER A 98 -18.99 -34.77 -14.65
CA SER A 98 -18.77 -35.03 -13.22
C SER A 98 -19.94 -34.53 -12.36
N ALA A 99 -20.54 -33.41 -12.72
CA ALA A 99 -21.74 -32.87 -12.07
C ALA A 99 -23.03 -33.64 -12.43
N GLY A 100 -22.99 -34.53 -13.43
CA GLY A 100 -24.12 -35.38 -13.83
C GLY A 100 -25.31 -34.63 -14.45
N GLN A 101 -25.14 -33.37 -14.85
CA GLN A 101 -26.23 -32.55 -15.39
C GLN A 101 -26.42 -32.79 -16.91
N PRO A 102 -27.65 -33.04 -17.39
CA PRO A 102 -27.96 -32.98 -18.81
C PRO A 102 -27.98 -31.52 -19.30
N HIS A 103 -27.57 -31.31 -20.54
CA HIS A 103 -27.41 -29.99 -21.15
C HIS A 103 -28.74 -29.47 -21.72
N LEU A 104 -29.13 -28.22 -21.40
CA LEU A 104 -30.14 -27.46 -22.17
C LEU A 104 -29.95 -25.95 -21.99
N GLN A 105 -30.35 -25.17 -22.99
CA GLN A 105 -30.18 -23.71 -23.05
C GLN A 105 -31.48 -22.98 -22.65
N SER A 106 -31.36 -21.79 -22.06
CA SER A 106 -32.51 -20.87 -21.93
C SER A 106 -32.66 -20.03 -23.21
N ARG A 107 -33.84 -20.12 -23.83
CA ARG A 107 -34.33 -19.22 -24.87
C ARG A 107 -34.45 -17.78 -24.31
N SER A 108 -34.18 -16.79 -25.16
CA SER A 108 -35.12 -15.68 -25.38
C SER A 108 -36.08 -16.09 -26.53
N ASP A 109 -37.22 -15.40 -26.69
CA ASP A 109 -38.33 -15.77 -27.60
C ASP A 109 -37.86 -16.24 -28.99
N ASP A 110 -38.43 -17.27 -29.62
CA ASP A 110 -39.87 -17.60 -29.72
C ASP A 110 -40.15 -19.12 -29.55
N GLY A 111 -41.42 -19.52 -29.39
CA GLY A 111 -41.85 -20.76 -28.74
C GLY A 111 -41.85 -22.09 -29.53
N ARG A 112 -42.48 -23.10 -28.90
CA ARG A 112 -42.66 -24.53 -29.29
C ARG A 112 -41.49 -25.51 -29.07
N ASP A 113 -41.92 -26.72 -28.67
CA ASP A 113 -41.33 -28.08 -28.73
C ASP A 113 -39.83 -28.31 -28.39
N GLY A 114 -39.41 -29.48 -27.89
CA GLY A 114 -40.19 -30.66 -27.45
C GLY A 114 -39.36 -31.95 -27.37
N GLY A 115 -38.95 -32.34 -26.16
CA GLY A 115 -38.47 -33.70 -25.81
C GLY A 115 -36.98 -34.02 -26.04
N ASP A 116 -36.36 -34.70 -25.06
CA ASP A 116 -35.39 -35.80 -25.27
C ASP A 116 -35.22 -36.61 -23.96
N GLY A 117 -34.58 -37.79 -23.99
CA GLY A 117 -34.48 -38.68 -22.82
C GLY A 117 -33.34 -39.70 -22.74
N ASP A 118 -32.69 -40.09 -23.85
CA ASP A 118 -31.69 -41.18 -23.82
C ASP A 118 -30.26 -40.70 -23.47
N GLY A 119 -29.87 -39.53 -23.98
CA GLY A 119 -28.50 -38.99 -23.82
C GLY A 119 -28.01 -38.82 -22.37
N GLY A 120 -28.92 -38.69 -21.41
CA GLY A 120 -28.60 -38.54 -19.98
C GLY A 120 -27.87 -39.74 -19.37
N GLN A 121 -28.24 -40.98 -19.72
CA GLN A 121 -27.63 -42.17 -19.09
C GLN A 121 -26.20 -42.41 -19.54
N LEU A 122 -25.86 -42.11 -20.80
CA LEU A 122 -24.49 -42.24 -21.30
C LEU A 122 -23.57 -41.17 -20.68
N HIS A 123 -24.04 -39.92 -20.55
CA HIS A 123 -23.33 -38.86 -19.83
C HIS A 123 -22.98 -39.29 -18.39
N LEU A 124 -23.96 -39.80 -17.64
CA LEU A 124 -23.81 -40.22 -16.25
C LEU A 124 -22.85 -41.42 -16.05
N ARG A 125 -22.70 -42.32 -17.03
CA ARG A 125 -21.72 -43.41 -16.97
C ARG A 125 -20.32 -42.93 -17.32
N THR A 126 -20.18 -42.13 -18.38
CA THR A 126 -18.87 -41.60 -18.82
C THR A 126 -18.25 -40.67 -17.77
N GLY A 127 -19.06 -39.83 -17.11
CA GLY A 127 -18.60 -38.97 -16.01
C GLY A 127 -18.18 -39.73 -14.74
N ARG A 128 -18.61 -40.98 -14.56
CA ARG A 128 -18.13 -41.88 -13.49
C ARG A 128 -16.92 -42.73 -13.90
N ALA A 129 -16.66 -42.84 -15.21
CA ALA A 129 -15.50 -43.56 -15.73
C ALA A 129 -14.23 -42.71 -15.70
N ILE A 130 -14.34 -41.41 -15.93
CA ILE A 130 -13.21 -40.49 -15.81
C ILE A 130 -12.95 -40.24 -14.32
N LYS A 131 -11.76 -40.61 -13.84
CA LYS A 131 -11.35 -40.41 -12.43
C LYS A 131 -10.51 -39.16 -12.22
N TYR A 132 -9.76 -38.78 -13.24
CA TYR A 132 -8.82 -37.67 -13.20
C TYR A 132 -8.69 -37.10 -14.62
N LEU A 133 -8.60 -35.78 -14.73
CA LEU A 133 -8.28 -35.07 -15.97
C LEU A 133 -7.46 -33.82 -15.60
N SER A 134 -6.28 -33.65 -16.18
CA SER A 134 -5.48 -32.44 -15.96
C SER A 134 -4.64 -32.02 -17.16
N ARG A 135 -4.64 -30.72 -17.45
CA ARG A 135 -3.79 -30.06 -18.46
C ARG A 135 -2.34 -29.97 -17.96
N GLN A 136 -1.36 -30.18 -18.84
CA GLN A 136 0.04 -30.41 -18.45
C GLN A 136 0.97 -29.19 -18.69
N VAL A 137 1.77 -28.80 -17.68
CA VAL A 137 2.73 -27.65 -17.72
C VAL A 137 3.98 -27.92 -16.81
N PRO A 138 5.25 -27.55 -17.15
CA PRO A 138 6.47 -28.10 -16.49
C PRO A 138 7.31 -27.12 -15.58
N ARG A 139 7.81 -27.52 -14.39
CA ARG A 139 8.66 -26.73 -13.41
C ARG A 139 9.56 -27.60 -12.43
N GLN A 140 10.52 -27.03 -11.64
CA GLN A 140 11.52 -27.73 -10.74
C GLN A 140 12.10 -26.86 -9.54
N ARG A 141 12.63 -27.39 -8.37
CA ARG A 141 13.05 -26.62 -7.11
C ARG A 141 13.99 -27.27 -6.00
N ALA A 142 14.64 -26.47 -5.10
CA ALA A 142 15.27 -26.76 -3.73
C ALA A 142 15.96 -25.47 -3.06
N ARG A 143 16.49 -25.28 -1.79
CA ARG A 143 16.33 -25.70 -0.33
C ARG A 143 17.21 -24.80 0.66
N ARG A 144 17.23 -24.98 2.03
CA ARG A 144 17.84 -24.07 3.10
C ARG A 144 18.58 -24.67 4.35
N ALA A 145 19.55 -23.94 4.99
CA ALA A 145 19.98 -23.90 6.44
C ALA A 145 21.13 -22.83 6.74
N PRO A 146 21.49 -22.41 8.00
CA PRO A 146 22.19 -21.11 8.28
C PRO A 146 23.53 -21.06 9.10
N ILE A 147 24.30 -19.95 9.01
CA ILE A 147 25.42 -19.46 9.88
C ILE A 147 25.48 -17.90 9.84
N PRO A 148 25.89 -17.15 10.90
CA PRO A 148 26.15 -15.69 10.85
C PRO A 148 27.63 -15.30 10.61
N GLN A 149 27.87 -14.16 9.93
CA GLN A 149 29.20 -13.50 9.81
C GLN A 149 29.08 -11.96 9.72
N GLN A 150 30.13 -11.24 10.14
CA GLN A 150 30.36 -9.82 9.78
C GLN A 150 30.87 -9.71 8.33
N PRO A 151 30.69 -8.56 7.66
CA PRO A 151 31.12 -8.40 6.26
C PRO A 151 32.65 -8.32 6.11
N THR A 152 33.25 -9.36 5.53
CA THR A 152 34.54 -9.21 4.84
C THR A 152 34.28 -8.60 3.47
N GLY A 153 34.47 -7.28 3.34
CA GLY A 153 34.53 -6.53 2.06
C GLY A 153 33.45 -6.88 1.04
N GLY A 154 32.33 -6.15 1.05
CA GLY A 154 31.48 -6.08 -0.13
C GLY A 154 32.26 -5.55 -1.33
N GLU A 155 31.86 -5.91 -2.55
CA GLU A 155 32.35 -5.23 -3.75
C GLU A 155 31.97 -3.75 -3.67
N ASP A 156 32.94 -2.85 -3.90
CA ASP A 156 32.66 -1.42 -3.98
C ASP A 156 31.78 -1.08 -5.19
N SER A 157 31.15 0.09 -5.16
CA SER A 157 30.22 0.54 -6.19
C SER A 157 30.82 0.55 -7.61
N ARG A 158 32.14 0.71 -7.76
CA ARG A 158 32.84 0.67 -9.06
C ARG A 158 33.10 -0.77 -9.51
N ALA A 159 33.44 -1.66 -8.59
CA ALA A 159 33.56 -3.09 -8.87
C ALA A 159 32.22 -3.68 -9.31
N VAL A 160 31.13 -3.37 -8.59
CA VAL A 160 29.75 -3.75 -8.96
C VAL A 160 29.37 -3.21 -10.34
N ALA A 161 29.58 -1.91 -10.58
CA ALA A 161 29.28 -1.29 -11.87
C ALA A 161 30.07 -1.93 -13.02
N THR A 162 31.36 -2.18 -12.84
CA THR A 162 32.22 -2.83 -13.84
C THR A 162 31.77 -4.26 -14.11
N ARG A 163 31.43 -5.04 -13.07
CA ARG A 163 31.03 -6.45 -13.17
C ARG A 163 29.66 -6.64 -13.82
N LEU A 164 28.70 -5.79 -13.49
CA LEU A 164 27.35 -5.83 -14.07
C LEU A 164 27.23 -4.98 -15.35
N GLY A 165 28.30 -4.29 -15.74
CA GLY A 165 28.37 -3.45 -16.94
C GLY A 165 27.42 -2.25 -16.88
N PHE A 166 27.21 -1.67 -15.70
CA PHE A 166 26.55 -0.37 -15.51
C PHE A 166 27.48 0.74 -16.02
N GLN A 167 26.93 1.72 -16.71
CA GLN A 167 27.67 2.87 -17.30
C GLN A 167 27.13 4.21 -16.76
N ASP A 168 26.24 4.11 -15.78
CA ASP A 168 25.31 5.12 -15.34
C ASP A 168 26.03 6.03 -14.32
N PRO A 169 26.29 7.32 -14.67
CA PRO A 169 27.43 8.08 -14.13
C PRO A 169 27.34 8.42 -12.63
N LEU A 170 26.15 8.33 -12.04
CA LEU A 170 25.89 8.59 -10.62
C LEU A 170 25.71 7.30 -9.80
N PHE A 171 25.81 6.10 -10.40
CA PHE A 171 25.67 4.83 -9.67
C PHE A 171 26.59 4.74 -8.44
N THR A 172 27.84 5.21 -8.56
CA THR A 172 28.82 5.23 -7.46
C THR A 172 28.54 6.31 -6.39
N GLN A 173 27.41 7.01 -6.49
CA GLN A 173 26.90 7.97 -5.51
C GLN A 173 25.58 7.47 -4.87
N GLN A 174 24.95 6.44 -5.45
CA GLN A 174 23.75 5.78 -4.95
C GLN A 174 24.11 4.80 -3.81
N TRP A 175 24.58 5.35 -2.69
CA TRP A 175 24.98 4.60 -1.49
C TRP A 175 23.87 3.67 -0.96
N HIS A 176 22.60 4.00 -1.20
CA HIS A 176 21.45 3.16 -0.84
C HIS A 176 21.41 1.83 -1.63
N LEU A 177 22.06 1.74 -2.79
CA LEU A 177 22.24 0.51 -3.57
C LEU A 177 23.51 -0.25 -3.13
N VAL A 178 24.64 0.47 -3.05
CA VAL A 178 25.96 -0.03 -2.64
C VAL A 178 26.66 1.05 -1.80
N ASN A 179 26.81 0.82 -0.50
CA ASN A 179 27.35 1.81 0.43
C ASN A 179 28.85 1.58 0.69
N ASP A 180 29.71 2.31 -0.04
CA ASP A 180 31.16 2.21 0.09
C ASP A 180 31.71 2.71 1.46
N GLU A 181 30.93 3.53 2.19
CA GLU A 181 31.32 4.05 3.51
C GLU A 181 30.87 3.13 4.67
N GLN A 182 29.69 2.52 4.56
CA GLN A 182 29.06 1.65 5.56
C GLN A 182 28.33 0.48 4.86
N PRO A 183 29.03 -0.58 4.42
CA PRO A 183 28.46 -1.63 3.55
C PRO A 183 27.20 -2.33 4.11
N GLU A 184 27.07 -2.40 5.43
CA GLU A 184 25.89 -2.91 6.14
C GLU A 184 24.66 -1.97 6.10
N HIS A 185 24.77 -0.80 5.47
CA HIS A 185 23.72 0.23 5.39
C HIS A 185 23.38 0.57 3.94
N SER A 186 22.91 -0.46 3.22
CA SER A 186 22.35 -0.39 1.87
C SER A 186 21.12 -1.32 1.77
N MET A 187 20.31 -1.16 0.72
CA MET A 187 19.14 -2.01 0.43
C MET A 187 19.50 -3.47 0.08
N ASN A 188 20.79 -3.81 -0.05
CA ASN A 188 21.30 -5.16 -0.32
C ASN A 188 20.69 -5.81 -1.59
N VAL A 189 20.69 -5.06 -2.70
CA VAL A 189 20.02 -5.44 -3.96
C VAL A 189 20.93 -6.09 -5.00
N VAL A 190 22.25 -5.91 -4.92
CA VAL A 190 23.22 -6.55 -5.84
C VAL A 190 23.05 -8.08 -5.88
N PRO A 191 22.91 -8.80 -4.74
CA PRO A 191 22.70 -10.25 -4.74
C PRO A 191 21.32 -10.69 -5.25
N VAL A 192 20.45 -9.75 -5.65
CA VAL A 192 19.15 -9.99 -6.29
C VAL A 192 19.25 -9.83 -7.81
N TRP A 193 19.98 -8.80 -8.28
CA TRP A 193 20.39 -8.67 -9.67
C TRP A 193 21.24 -9.87 -10.12
N ASP A 194 22.14 -10.36 -9.25
CA ASP A 194 22.92 -11.59 -9.47
C ASP A 194 22.06 -12.88 -9.54
N MET A 195 20.81 -12.86 -9.04
CA MET A 195 19.83 -13.94 -9.25
C MET A 195 18.99 -13.76 -10.54
N GLY A 196 19.22 -12.67 -11.29
CA GLY A 196 18.48 -12.34 -12.52
C GLY A 196 17.15 -11.60 -12.30
N TYR A 197 16.86 -11.14 -11.07
CA TYR A 197 15.66 -10.35 -10.79
C TYR A 197 16.00 -8.85 -10.87
N THR A 198 15.20 -8.09 -11.62
CA THR A 198 15.42 -6.70 -12.03
C THR A 198 14.12 -5.89 -12.13
N GLY A 199 12.97 -6.45 -11.75
CA GLY A 199 11.63 -5.84 -11.84
C GLY A 199 10.84 -6.16 -13.10
N GLU A 200 11.43 -6.86 -14.07
CA GLU A 200 10.85 -7.10 -15.39
C GLU A 200 9.49 -7.79 -15.32
N GLY A 201 8.45 -7.16 -15.88
CA GLY A 201 7.06 -7.63 -15.82
C GLY A 201 6.24 -7.16 -14.62
N VAL A 202 6.76 -6.27 -13.77
CA VAL A 202 6.01 -5.59 -12.71
C VAL A 202 5.76 -4.13 -13.10
N ILE A 203 4.61 -3.58 -12.69
CA ILE A 203 4.26 -2.15 -12.85
C ILE A 203 4.05 -1.53 -11.46
N SER A 204 4.71 -0.40 -11.20
CA SER A 204 4.53 0.40 -9.98
C SER A 204 3.98 1.78 -10.31
N SER A 205 2.87 2.17 -9.67
CA SER A 205 2.26 3.50 -9.83
C SER A 205 2.76 4.47 -8.76
N PHE A 206 3.11 5.68 -9.16
CA PHE A 206 3.49 6.79 -8.28
C PHE A 206 2.33 7.78 -8.24
N VAL A 207 1.59 7.76 -7.14
CA VAL A 207 0.44 8.62 -6.89
C VAL A 207 1.00 9.87 -6.22
N ASP A 208 1.25 10.94 -6.97
CA ASP A 208 2.17 12.01 -6.58
C ASP A 208 1.95 13.34 -7.38
N ASP A 209 2.97 14.19 -7.54
CA ASP A 209 2.96 15.44 -8.34
C ASP A 209 3.17 15.26 -9.86
N GLY A 210 3.39 14.02 -10.30
CA GLY A 210 3.56 13.62 -11.70
C GLY A 210 4.80 12.78 -11.97
N LEU A 211 4.95 12.37 -13.23
CA LEU A 211 6.10 11.55 -13.68
C LEU A 211 6.56 12.06 -15.04
N ASP A 212 7.80 12.57 -15.10
CA ASP A 212 8.42 13.00 -16.34
C ASP A 212 8.81 11.79 -17.22
N TYR A 213 7.84 11.32 -17.98
CA TYR A 213 8.00 10.27 -18.99
C TYR A 213 8.86 10.71 -20.20
N THR A 214 9.33 11.97 -20.25
CA THR A 214 10.26 12.45 -21.27
C THR A 214 11.73 12.41 -20.81
N SER A 215 11.97 12.13 -19.53
CA SER A 215 13.32 11.84 -19.03
C SER A 215 13.90 10.60 -19.73
N GLU A 216 15.10 10.70 -20.28
CA GLU A 216 15.82 9.60 -20.92
C GLU A 216 16.01 8.40 -19.98
N ASP A 217 16.08 8.68 -18.67
CA ASP A 217 16.21 7.71 -17.57
C ASP A 217 14.94 6.88 -17.34
N LEU A 218 13.75 7.43 -17.64
CA LEU A 218 12.45 6.83 -17.32
C LEU A 218 11.60 6.45 -18.55
N LYS A 219 11.77 7.10 -19.71
CA LYS A 219 10.92 6.93 -20.89
C LYS A 219 10.72 5.47 -21.34
N ASP A 220 11.78 4.66 -21.29
CA ASP A 220 11.75 3.25 -21.73
C ASP A 220 11.03 2.37 -20.70
N ASN A 221 11.02 2.78 -19.43
CA ASN A 221 10.34 2.13 -18.31
C ASN A 221 8.96 2.74 -17.99
N PHE A 222 8.53 3.81 -18.66
CA PHE A 222 7.20 4.39 -18.47
C PHE A 222 6.08 3.45 -18.94
N ASP A 223 4.94 3.48 -18.24
CA ASP A 223 3.68 2.84 -18.63
C ASP A 223 2.57 3.88 -18.77
N ALA A 224 2.31 4.30 -20.01
CA ALA A 224 1.27 5.28 -20.31
C ALA A 224 -0.15 4.78 -20.05
N ALA A 225 -0.39 3.47 -20.15
CA ALA A 225 -1.73 2.88 -20.03
C ALA A 225 -2.25 2.91 -18.57
N SER A 226 -1.34 2.79 -17.60
CA SER A 226 -1.64 2.85 -16.16
C SER A 226 -1.36 4.21 -15.54
N SER A 227 -1.15 5.26 -16.36
CA SER A 227 -0.87 6.63 -15.93
C SER A 227 -2.06 7.57 -16.19
N TYR A 228 -2.19 8.63 -15.36
CA TYR A 228 -3.22 9.68 -15.53
C TYR A 228 -2.88 10.96 -14.76
N ASP A 229 -3.49 12.07 -15.13
CA ASP A 229 -3.43 13.35 -14.43
C ASP A 229 -4.82 13.74 -13.95
N PHE A 230 -5.06 13.68 -12.64
CA PHE A 230 -6.33 14.05 -12.02
C PHE A 230 -6.40 15.54 -11.67
N ASN A 231 -5.27 16.26 -11.59
CA ASN A 231 -5.29 17.71 -11.38
C ASN A 231 -5.78 18.47 -12.64
N ASP A 232 -5.47 17.96 -13.83
CA ASP A 232 -5.86 18.56 -15.11
C ASP A 232 -6.77 17.64 -15.98
N HIS A 233 -7.19 16.48 -15.45
CA HIS A 233 -8.00 15.46 -16.14
C HIS A 233 -7.50 15.09 -17.55
N GLN A 234 -6.21 14.76 -17.67
CA GLN A 234 -5.55 14.41 -18.94
C GLN A 234 -4.84 13.05 -18.86
N ALA A 235 -4.63 12.40 -20.02
CA ALA A 235 -4.12 11.03 -20.09
C ALA A 235 -2.62 10.86 -19.75
N LEU A 236 -1.86 11.94 -19.60
CA LEU A 236 -0.40 11.88 -19.36
C LEU A 236 0.00 12.74 -18.15
N PRO A 237 0.72 12.18 -17.15
CA PRO A 237 0.98 12.79 -15.84
C PRO A 237 2.17 13.76 -15.87
N TYR A 238 2.32 14.56 -16.94
CA TYR A 238 3.51 15.39 -17.12
C TYR A 238 3.63 16.45 -16.01
N PRO A 239 4.75 16.52 -15.28
CA PRO A 239 4.97 17.51 -14.23
C PRO A 239 4.95 18.96 -14.76
N LYS A 240 4.01 19.82 -14.34
CA LYS A 240 3.81 21.17 -14.93
C LYS A 240 4.40 22.31 -14.10
N LEU A 241 4.23 22.28 -12.79
CA LEU A 241 4.70 23.35 -11.89
C LEU A 241 6.23 23.29 -11.72
N SER A 242 6.84 24.34 -11.18
CA SER A 242 8.28 24.41 -10.90
C SER A 242 8.73 23.40 -9.85
N ASP A 243 7.83 23.07 -8.94
CA ASP A 243 7.96 22.19 -7.79
C ASP A 243 7.51 20.75 -8.09
N ASP A 244 6.67 20.52 -9.11
CA ASP A 244 6.32 19.19 -9.62
C ASP A 244 7.60 18.44 -10.08
N THR A 245 8.18 17.65 -9.18
CA THR A 245 9.50 16.99 -9.26
C THR A 245 9.58 15.70 -8.43
N HIS A 246 8.70 15.53 -7.45
CA HIS A 246 8.77 14.55 -6.38
C HIS A 246 8.43 13.14 -6.88
N GLY A 247 7.34 12.97 -7.62
CA GLY A 247 6.96 11.69 -8.21
C GLY A 247 7.96 11.18 -9.23
N THR A 248 8.62 12.10 -9.96
CA THR A 248 9.71 11.77 -10.89
C THR A 248 10.95 11.25 -10.17
N ARG A 249 11.35 11.91 -9.06
CA ARG A 249 12.45 11.45 -8.20
C ARG A 249 12.17 10.09 -7.55
N CYS A 250 10.93 9.87 -7.11
CA CYS A 250 10.47 8.59 -6.57
C CYS A 250 10.50 7.49 -7.63
N ALA A 251 10.03 7.76 -8.85
CA ALA A 251 10.05 6.81 -9.96
C ALA A 251 11.47 6.37 -10.34
N GLY A 252 12.43 7.30 -10.36
CA GLY A 252 13.85 7.02 -10.60
C GLY A 252 14.45 5.98 -9.64
N GLN A 253 14.14 6.07 -8.34
CA GLN A 253 14.65 5.10 -7.35
C GLN A 253 14.22 3.65 -7.65
N VAL A 254 13.05 3.48 -8.27
CA VAL A 254 12.53 2.16 -8.62
C VAL A 254 13.00 1.74 -10.00
N ALA A 255 12.88 2.58 -11.02
CA ALA A 255 13.07 2.18 -12.42
C ALA A 255 13.84 3.17 -13.31
N ALA A 256 14.74 3.98 -12.75
CA ALA A 256 15.84 4.57 -13.53
C ALA A 256 16.55 3.46 -14.34
N GLY A 257 16.77 3.73 -15.62
CA GLY A 257 17.17 2.76 -16.61
C GLY A 257 18.63 2.32 -16.49
N LYS A 258 19.00 1.26 -17.22
CA LYS A 258 20.40 0.91 -17.45
C LYS A 258 20.82 1.41 -18.84
N ASN A 259 21.13 2.70 -18.96
CA ASN A 259 21.22 3.42 -20.23
C ASN A 259 22.34 4.48 -20.30
N ALA A 260 23.19 4.59 -19.28
CA ALA A 260 24.23 5.61 -19.10
C ALA A 260 23.73 7.05 -18.78
N VAL A 261 22.47 7.20 -18.38
CA VAL A 261 21.88 8.45 -17.85
C VAL A 261 21.83 8.36 -16.32
N CYS A 262 21.92 9.50 -15.63
CA CYS A 262 21.80 9.62 -14.17
C CYS A 262 22.36 8.44 -13.34
N GLY A 263 21.51 7.57 -12.80
CA GLY A 263 21.88 6.45 -11.94
C GLY A 263 21.18 5.16 -12.36
N LEU A 264 20.79 4.32 -11.41
CA LEU A 264 20.08 3.06 -11.66
C LEU A 264 18.94 2.88 -10.65
N GLY A 265 17.81 2.35 -11.11
CA GLY A 265 16.69 1.96 -10.24
C GLY A 265 16.95 0.62 -9.55
N ILE A 266 16.42 0.43 -8.34
CA ILE A 266 16.47 -0.88 -7.65
C ILE A 266 15.91 -2.00 -8.53
N ALA A 267 14.86 -1.69 -9.28
CA ALA A 267 14.14 -2.55 -10.20
C ALA A 267 14.17 -1.91 -11.61
N TYR A 268 15.38 -1.67 -12.15
CA TYR A 268 15.65 -0.98 -13.42
C TYR A 268 15.03 -1.57 -14.72
N LYS A 269 14.26 -2.66 -14.64
CA LYS A 269 13.37 -3.16 -15.71
C LYS A 269 11.88 -3.22 -15.33
N SER A 270 11.52 -2.75 -14.14
CA SER A 270 10.13 -2.53 -13.76
C SER A 270 9.54 -1.44 -14.65
N LYS A 271 8.27 -1.59 -14.98
CA LYS A 271 7.50 -0.47 -15.51
C LYS A 271 7.07 0.46 -14.37
N VAL A 272 6.94 1.74 -14.68
CA VAL A 272 6.47 2.78 -13.76
C VAL A 272 5.41 3.65 -14.39
N ALA A 273 4.35 3.91 -13.64
CA ALA A 273 3.24 4.76 -14.02
C ALA A 273 3.16 5.99 -13.11
N GLY A 274 2.68 7.11 -13.64
CA GLY A 274 2.47 8.34 -12.88
C GLY A 274 0.98 8.64 -12.75
N VAL A 275 0.53 8.91 -11.53
CA VAL A 275 -0.83 9.34 -11.24
C VAL A 275 -0.75 10.69 -10.52
N ARG A 276 -0.96 11.77 -11.28
CA ARG A 276 -0.75 13.15 -10.80
C ARG A 276 -1.99 13.64 -10.04
N ILE A 277 -1.84 13.83 -8.73
CA ILE A 277 -2.87 14.35 -7.82
C ILE A 277 -2.41 15.51 -6.92
N LEU A 278 -1.10 15.65 -6.64
CA LEU A 278 -0.62 16.56 -5.60
C LEU A 278 -0.43 18.02 -6.07
N SER A 279 -0.49 18.28 -7.37
CA SER A 279 -0.19 19.59 -7.96
C SER A 279 -1.35 20.61 -7.89
N GLY A 280 -2.34 20.34 -7.05
CA GLY A 280 -3.56 21.13 -6.89
C GLY A 280 -4.60 20.40 -6.04
N PRO A 281 -5.69 21.07 -5.63
CA PRO A 281 -6.77 20.41 -4.90
C PRO A 281 -7.50 19.41 -5.81
N ILE A 282 -7.83 18.24 -5.26
CA ILE A 282 -8.65 17.19 -5.88
C ILE A 282 -9.86 16.87 -4.97
N SER A 283 -10.81 16.05 -5.45
CA SER A 283 -11.90 15.53 -4.62
C SER A 283 -11.65 14.09 -4.16
N ASP A 284 -12.37 13.65 -3.13
CA ASP A 284 -12.39 12.26 -2.64
C ASP A 284 -12.65 11.24 -3.76
N VAL A 285 -13.40 11.65 -4.79
CA VAL A 285 -13.73 10.82 -5.97
C VAL A 285 -12.51 10.64 -6.87
N ASP A 286 -11.73 11.71 -7.06
CA ASP A 286 -10.48 11.68 -7.82
C ASP A 286 -9.40 10.90 -7.07
N GLU A 287 -9.31 11.04 -5.74
CA GLU A 287 -8.35 10.28 -4.92
C GLU A 287 -8.69 8.78 -4.90
N ALA A 288 -9.97 8.44 -4.71
CA ALA A 288 -10.45 7.06 -4.77
C ALA A 288 -10.27 6.43 -6.17
N ALA A 289 -10.36 7.23 -7.23
CA ALA A 289 -10.04 6.82 -8.59
C ALA A 289 -8.53 6.66 -8.81
N ALA A 290 -7.71 7.58 -8.30
CA ALA A 290 -6.25 7.54 -8.38
C ALA A 290 -5.65 6.29 -7.71
N LEU A 291 -6.11 5.96 -6.51
CA LEU A 291 -5.70 4.76 -5.75
C LEU A 291 -6.20 3.44 -6.37
N ASN A 292 -7.05 3.49 -7.40
CA ASN A 292 -7.40 2.34 -8.24
C ASN A 292 -6.94 2.47 -9.69
N TYR A 293 -6.26 3.55 -10.09
CA TYR A 293 -5.97 3.76 -11.49
C TYR A 293 -5.00 2.67 -11.99
N GLY A 294 -5.43 1.89 -12.98
CA GLY A 294 -4.70 0.74 -13.50
C GLY A 294 -4.68 -0.53 -12.61
N TYR A 295 -5.49 -0.64 -11.54
CA TYR A 295 -5.35 -1.69 -10.49
C TYR A 295 -5.39 -3.17 -10.93
N HIS A 296 -5.88 -3.45 -12.15
CA HIS A 296 -5.78 -4.78 -12.76
C HIS A 296 -4.32 -5.16 -13.11
N ASN A 297 -3.52 -4.18 -13.56
CA ASN A 297 -2.16 -4.34 -14.08
C ASN A 297 -1.09 -3.78 -13.12
N VAL A 298 -1.37 -2.63 -12.49
CA VAL A 298 -0.52 -2.04 -11.46
C VAL A 298 -0.40 -2.99 -10.29
N SER A 299 0.84 -3.29 -9.90
CA SER A 299 1.11 -4.20 -8.81
C SER A 299 1.35 -3.51 -7.47
N ILE A 300 1.99 -2.33 -7.51
CA ILE A 300 2.38 -1.58 -6.31
C ILE A 300 1.97 -0.12 -6.51
N TYR A 301 1.41 0.51 -5.47
CA TYR A 301 1.11 1.93 -5.41
C TYR A 301 2.06 2.57 -4.38
N SER A 302 2.92 3.47 -4.86
CA SER A 302 3.81 4.29 -4.04
C SER A 302 3.10 5.61 -3.72
N CYS A 303 2.86 5.87 -2.45
CA CYS A 303 2.16 7.07 -1.96
C CYS A 303 3.05 7.77 -0.94
N SER A 304 3.78 8.80 -1.39
CA SER A 304 4.75 9.54 -0.56
C SER A 304 4.12 10.83 0.02
N TRP A 305 2.86 10.74 0.43
CA TRP A 305 1.99 11.85 0.88
C TRP A 305 1.02 11.37 1.98
N GLY A 306 0.38 12.34 2.64
CA GLY A 306 -0.61 12.15 3.69
C GLY A 306 -1.13 13.51 4.19
N PRO A 307 -1.76 13.57 5.38
CA PRO A 307 -2.12 14.81 6.05
C PRO A 307 -0.89 15.66 6.43
N THR A 308 -1.09 16.89 6.90
CA THR A 308 0.05 17.79 7.20
C THR A 308 0.83 17.39 8.47
N ASP A 309 2.07 16.90 8.27
CA ASP A 309 3.20 16.59 9.19
C ASP A 309 3.53 17.68 10.27
N SER A 310 2.54 18.11 11.06
CA SER A 310 2.54 19.36 11.83
C SER A 310 2.58 19.18 13.35
N GLY A 311 2.47 17.95 13.85
CA GLY A 311 2.24 17.64 15.25
C GLY A 311 0.85 18.02 15.75
N ALA A 312 -0.12 18.23 14.83
CA ALA A 312 -1.43 18.82 15.14
C ALA A 312 -2.63 18.26 14.34
N VAL A 313 -2.45 17.81 13.10
CA VAL A 313 -3.55 17.24 12.27
C VAL A 313 -3.93 15.84 12.75
N MET A 314 -5.18 15.41 12.55
CA MET A 314 -5.60 14.02 12.76
C MET A 314 -6.70 13.73 11.74
N GLU A 315 -6.36 12.94 10.74
CA GLU A 315 -7.07 12.90 9.47
C GLU A 315 -6.75 11.58 8.76
N GLY A 316 -7.66 11.10 7.93
CA GLY A 316 -7.51 9.81 7.25
C GLY A 316 -8.52 9.67 6.13
N PRO A 317 -8.38 8.61 5.30
CA PRO A 317 -9.22 8.43 4.13
C PRO A 317 -10.70 8.34 4.51
N ASP A 318 -11.54 9.12 3.83
CA ASP A 318 -12.99 9.06 4.02
C ASP A 318 -13.60 7.81 3.36
N TYR A 319 -14.90 7.54 3.57
CA TYR A 319 -15.53 6.26 3.19
C TYR A 319 -15.24 5.82 1.73
N LEU A 320 -15.26 6.75 0.77
CA LEU A 320 -15.05 6.43 -0.64
C LEU A 320 -13.61 5.98 -0.93
N ILE A 321 -12.63 6.62 -0.28
CA ILE A 321 -11.21 6.32 -0.39
C ILE A 321 -10.90 4.98 0.31
N GLN A 322 -11.49 4.73 1.49
CA GLN A 322 -11.43 3.41 2.14
C GLN A 322 -12.03 2.31 1.24
N LYS A 323 -13.16 2.58 0.56
CA LYS A 323 -13.78 1.65 -0.38
C LYS A 323 -12.87 1.39 -1.59
N ALA A 324 -12.17 2.40 -2.06
CA ALA A 324 -11.15 2.28 -3.11
C ALA A 324 -9.98 1.39 -2.69
N VAL A 325 -9.40 1.57 -1.50
CA VAL A 325 -8.31 0.71 -1.00
C VAL A 325 -8.79 -0.74 -0.79
N VAL A 326 -10.02 -0.93 -0.29
CA VAL A 326 -10.65 -2.25 -0.16
C VAL A 326 -10.90 -2.92 -1.52
N ASN A 327 -11.25 -2.17 -2.57
CA ASN A 327 -11.26 -2.70 -3.94
C ASN A 327 -9.86 -3.14 -4.39
N GLY A 328 -8.84 -2.30 -4.18
CA GLY A 328 -7.45 -2.60 -4.51
C GLY A 328 -6.96 -3.91 -3.87
N ILE A 329 -7.10 -4.07 -2.55
CA ILE A 329 -6.63 -5.28 -1.84
C ILE A 329 -7.47 -6.54 -2.08
N ASN A 330 -8.74 -6.42 -2.49
CA ASN A 330 -9.59 -7.57 -2.81
C ASN A 330 -9.49 -8.02 -4.28
N ASN A 331 -9.38 -7.08 -5.23
CA ASN A 331 -9.54 -7.34 -6.66
C ASN A 331 -8.26 -7.08 -7.48
N GLY A 332 -7.36 -6.22 -7.00
CA GLY A 332 -6.11 -5.87 -7.69
C GLY A 332 -5.20 -7.07 -7.95
N ARG A 333 -4.40 -7.00 -9.03
CA ARG A 333 -3.49 -8.08 -9.48
C ARG A 333 -4.19 -9.45 -9.63
N GLY A 334 -5.45 -9.46 -10.07
CA GLY A 334 -6.25 -10.67 -10.21
C GLY A 334 -6.62 -11.33 -8.88
N GLY A 335 -7.08 -10.54 -7.90
CA GLY A 335 -7.50 -11.03 -6.58
C GLY A 335 -6.36 -11.34 -5.60
N LYS A 336 -5.12 -10.99 -5.95
CA LYS A 336 -3.95 -11.07 -5.04
C LYS A 336 -3.81 -9.81 -4.17
N GLY A 337 -4.48 -8.74 -4.56
CA GLY A 337 -4.50 -7.43 -3.94
C GLY A 337 -3.34 -6.55 -4.37
N SER A 338 -3.66 -5.30 -4.70
CA SER A 338 -2.71 -4.19 -4.86
C SER A 338 -1.85 -4.04 -3.60
N VAL A 339 -0.57 -3.77 -3.77
CA VAL A 339 0.35 -3.46 -2.66
C VAL A 339 0.41 -1.94 -2.51
N PHE A 340 -0.20 -1.39 -1.45
CA PHE A 340 -0.06 0.03 -1.12
C PHE A 340 1.18 0.22 -0.23
N VAL A 341 2.03 1.20 -0.55
CA VAL A 341 3.23 1.53 0.23
C VAL A 341 3.20 3.02 0.55
N PHE A 342 3.22 3.37 1.83
CA PHE A 342 3.15 4.75 2.30
C PHE A 342 4.42 5.15 3.05
N ALA A 343 4.86 6.39 2.82
CA ALA A 343 5.92 7.03 3.61
C ALA A 343 5.37 7.41 5.00
N SER A 344 6.08 7.11 6.08
CA SER A 344 5.57 7.29 7.46
C SER A 344 5.51 8.74 7.98
N GLY A 345 5.41 9.76 7.12
CA GLY A 345 5.46 11.17 7.54
C GLY A 345 6.85 11.68 7.94
N ASN A 346 7.01 13.00 8.01
CA ASN A 346 8.25 13.74 8.27
C ASN A 346 8.15 14.69 9.49
N GLY A 347 7.04 14.64 10.24
CA GLY A 347 6.68 15.55 11.32
C GLY A 347 7.34 15.26 12.68
N ALA A 348 8.31 14.34 12.78
CA ALA A 348 8.84 13.91 14.07
C ALA A 348 9.47 15.04 14.91
N MET A 349 10.06 16.05 14.25
CA MET A 349 10.60 17.23 14.96
C MET A 349 9.48 18.16 15.49
N SER A 350 8.31 18.17 14.83
CA SER A 350 7.09 18.83 15.30
C SER A 350 6.43 18.09 16.48
N GLY A 351 6.90 16.88 16.80
CA GLY A 351 6.24 15.96 17.71
C GLY A 351 5.02 15.29 17.10
N ASP A 352 5.05 15.01 15.79
CA ASP A 352 4.00 14.23 15.12
C ASP A 352 4.23 12.72 15.19
N GLN A 353 3.16 11.96 14.93
CA GLN A 353 3.10 10.52 15.09
C GLN A 353 2.14 9.90 14.05
N CYS A 354 2.66 9.07 13.16
CA CYS A 354 1.92 8.42 12.06
C CYS A 354 0.67 7.59 12.44
N ASN A 355 0.37 7.38 13.73
CA ASN A 355 -0.93 6.81 14.14
C ASN A 355 -2.10 7.81 14.09
N PHE A 356 -1.82 9.09 13.88
CA PHE A 356 -2.81 10.16 13.65
C PHE A 356 -3.08 10.41 12.16
N ASP A 357 -2.36 9.72 11.27
CA ASP A 357 -2.62 9.63 9.83
C ASP A 357 -3.31 8.29 9.52
N GLY A 358 -4.52 8.36 8.94
CA GLY A 358 -5.29 7.17 8.56
C GLY A 358 -4.79 6.45 7.30
N TYR A 359 -3.85 7.02 6.55
CA TYR A 359 -3.24 6.37 5.38
C TYR A 359 -2.09 5.44 5.81
N THR A 360 -1.19 5.92 6.68
CA THR A 360 -0.11 5.11 7.26
C THR A 360 -0.54 4.22 8.43
N ASN A 361 -1.64 4.53 9.13
CA ASN A 361 -2.20 3.62 10.15
C ASN A 361 -3.13 2.54 9.58
N SER A 362 -3.42 2.57 8.27
CA SER A 362 -4.22 1.55 7.58
C SER A 362 -3.55 0.16 7.63
N ILE A 363 -4.34 -0.90 7.83
CA ILE A 363 -3.84 -2.29 7.72
C ILE A 363 -3.49 -2.69 6.28
N TYR A 364 -3.96 -1.93 5.29
CA TYR A 364 -3.83 -2.26 3.87
C TYR A 364 -2.53 -1.71 3.25
N SER A 365 -1.85 -0.79 3.95
CA SER A 365 -0.59 -0.19 3.51
C SER A 365 0.61 -0.91 4.14
N VAL A 366 1.77 -0.76 3.48
CA VAL A 366 3.09 -1.02 4.06
C VAL A 366 3.67 0.34 4.43
N THR A 367 3.66 0.68 5.71
CA THR A 367 4.19 1.95 6.21
C THR A 367 5.70 1.86 6.39
N VAL A 368 6.43 2.76 5.72
CA VAL A 368 7.89 2.74 5.60
C VAL A 368 8.48 4.02 6.20
N SER A 369 9.29 3.84 7.24
CA SER A 369 10.06 4.90 7.88
C SER A 369 11.48 4.99 7.30
N ALA A 370 12.25 6.02 7.67
CA ALA A 370 13.58 6.27 7.14
C ALA A 370 14.73 5.92 8.10
N VAL A 371 15.83 5.42 7.53
CA VAL A 371 17.17 5.39 8.14
C VAL A 371 18.20 6.01 7.19
N ASP A 372 19.23 6.66 7.72
CA ASP A 372 20.29 7.28 6.91
C ASP A 372 21.41 6.31 6.52
N HIS A 373 22.44 6.82 5.83
CA HIS A 373 23.59 6.04 5.35
C HIS A 373 24.46 5.41 6.45
N LYS A 374 24.26 5.79 7.71
CA LYS A 374 24.88 5.19 8.91
C LYS A 374 23.89 4.36 9.71
N GLY A 375 22.72 4.06 9.13
CA GLY A 375 21.63 3.34 9.77
C GLY A 375 20.84 4.16 10.80
N LEU A 376 21.19 5.43 11.04
CA LEU A 376 20.61 6.23 12.12
C LEU A 376 19.22 6.75 11.73
N ARG A 377 18.32 6.94 12.71
CA ARG A 377 17.01 7.58 12.50
C ARG A 377 17.21 9.06 12.13
N PRO A 378 16.74 9.54 10.97
CA PRO A 378 16.74 10.96 10.65
C PRO A 378 15.76 11.72 11.54
N TYR A 379 16.03 13.01 11.80
CA TYR A 379 15.24 13.85 12.70
C TYR A 379 13.75 13.99 12.33
N TYR A 380 13.40 13.72 11.07
CA TYR A 380 12.06 13.89 10.52
C TYR A 380 11.21 12.62 10.61
N SER A 381 11.81 11.42 10.58
CA SER A 381 11.06 10.18 10.40
C SER A 381 10.20 9.85 11.61
N GLU A 382 8.88 9.85 11.46
CA GLU A 382 7.96 9.58 12.58
C GLU A 382 8.01 8.15 13.07
N GLY A 383 7.58 7.96 14.33
CA GLY A 383 7.46 6.67 14.97
C GLY A 383 6.01 6.38 15.32
N CYS A 384 5.49 5.19 15.03
CA CYS A 384 4.17 4.75 15.49
C CYS A 384 4.10 3.21 15.54
N THR A 385 3.02 2.67 16.09
CA THR A 385 2.81 1.21 16.16
C THR A 385 2.33 0.58 14.84
N ALA A 386 2.14 1.40 13.79
CA ALA A 386 1.87 0.96 12.41
C ALA A 386 3.13 0.81 11.53
N ASN A 387 4.28 1.34 11.94
CA ASN A 387 5.52 1.29 11.14
C ASN A 387 6.00 -0.15 10.92
N MET A 388 6.11 -0.56 9.66
CA MET A 388 6.41 -1.97 9.33
C MET A 388 7.91 -2.23 9.20
N VAL A 389 8.61 -1.39 8.45
CA VAL A 389 10.05 -1.47 8.18
C VAL A 389 10.65 -0.07 8.00
N VAL A 390 11.97 0.02 8.08
CA VAL A 390 12.72 1.18 7.58
C VAL A 390 13.45 0.88 6.28
N ALA A 391 13.55 1.91 5.43
CA ALA A 391 14.36 1.90 4.22
C ALA A 391 15.29 3.13 4.18
N TYR A 392 16.28 3.10 3.30
CA TYR A 392 17.35 4.11 3.29
C TYR A 392 16.91 5.45 2.67
N SER A 393 17.24 6.56 3.31
CA SER A 393 16.93 7.94 2.88
C SER A 393 17.94 8.98 3.42
N SER A 394 17.66 10.28 3.29
CA SER A 394 18.56 11.37 3.65
C SER A 394 18.82 11.50 5.17
N GLY A 395 20.05 11.85 5.52
CA GLY A 395 20.52 12.03 6.89
C GLY A 395 22.04 11.95 6.99
N SER A 396 22.62 12.30 8.15
CA SER A 396 24.07 12.29 8.40
C SER A 396 24.97 12.88 7.28
N GLY A 397 24.48 13.91 6.58
CA GLY A 397 25.20 14.58 5.49
C GLY A 397 25.11 13.89 4.11
N LYS A 398 24.21 12.92 3.93
CA LYS A 398 23.91 12.28 2.64
C LYS A 398 22.42 12.40 2.30
N THR A 399 22.13 12.19 1.03
CA THR A 399 20.83 12.33 0.36
C THR A 399 20.68 11.21 -0.67
N ILE A 400 19.48 10.97 -1.15
CA ILE A 400 19.22 10.02 -2.24
C ILE A 400 19.59 10.65 -3.59
N VAL A 401 20.21 9.84 -4.44
CA VAL A 401 20.62 10.17 -5.80
C VAL A 401 19.73 9.39 -6.78
N THR A 402 19.04 10.11 -7.67
CA THR A 402 17.95 9.59 -8.51
C THR A 402 17.71 10.52 -9.72
N THR A 403 16.79 10.18 -10.62
CA THR A 403 16.30 11.04 -11.71
C THR A 403 15.71 12.35 -11.16
N ASP A 404 15.68 13.42 -11.96
CA ASP A 404 14.93 14.65 -11.66
C ASP A 404 14.10 15.09 -12.88
N LYS A 405 13.25 16.10 -12.71
CA LYS A 405 12.41 16.66 -13.78
C LYS A 405 13.27 17.25 -14.91
N GLY A 406 13.10 16.75 -16.14
CA GLY A 406 13.79 17.18 -17.36
C GLY A 406 14.57 16.04 -18.03
N GLU A 407 14.62 16.09 -19.37
CA GLU A 407 15.17 15.08 -20.30
C GLU A 407 16.44 14.34 -19.81
N ASN A 408 17.41 15.06 -19.24
CA ASN A 408 18.64 14.48 -18.65
C ASN A 408 18.99 15.12 -17.29
N GLN A 409 17.98 15.44 -16.46
CA GLN A 409 18.19 16.00 -15.13
C GLN A 409 18.27 14.91 -14.06
N CYS A 410 19.17 15.11 -13.09
CA CYS A 410 19.43 14.16 -12.01
C CYS A 410 19.47 14.86 -10.66
N SER A 411 18.82 14.28 -9.66
CA SER A 411 18.79 14.82 -8.31
C SER A 411 19.86 14.17 -7.44
N SER A 412 20.57 14.98 -6.66
CA SER A 412 21.44 14.51 -5.56
C SER A 412 20.97 15.03 -4.20
N ALA A 413 19.75 15.55 -4.12
CA ALA A 413 19.19 16.24 -2.94
C ALA A 413 17.90 15.60 -2.41
N HIS A 414 17.46 14.46 -2.94
CA HIS A 414 16.20 13.82 -2.53
C HIS A 414 16.31 13.15 -1.15
N GLY A 415 15.18 12.94 -0.47
CA GLY A 415 15.15 12.57 0.94
C GLY A 415 13.75 12.59 1.56
N GLY A 416 13.67 12.56 2.90
CA GLY A 416 12.42 12.39 3.63
C GLY A 416 12.00 10.92 3.71
N THR A 417 10.96 10.58 4.47
CA THR A 417 10.35 9.24 4.40
C THR A 417 9.78 8.97 3.01
N SER A 418 9.43 10.02 2.28
CA SER A 418 9.06 10.04 0.87
C SER A 418 10.07 9.38 -0.08
N ALA A 419 11.38 9.40 0.25
CA ALA A 419 12.42 8.69 -0.51
C ALA A 419 12.77 7.31 0.10
N ALA A 420 12.24 6.96 1.28
CA ALA A 420 12.35 5.62 1.86
C ALA A 420 11.31 4.66 1.25
N ALA A 421 10.06 5.11 1.07
CA ALA A 421 8.99 4.29 0.50
C ALA A 421 9.29 3.76 -0.92
N PRO A 422 9.79 4.56 -1.89
CA PRO A 422 10.22 4.06 -3.20
C PRO A 422 11.33 3.00 -3.14
N ASN A 423 12.27 3.12 -2.18
CA ASN A 423 13.30 2.10 -1.99
C ASN A 423 12.69 0.75 -1.56
N ALA A 424 11.59 0.76 -0.78
CA ALA A 424 10.84 -0.45 -0.47
C ALA A 424 10.02 -0.97 -1.67
N VAL A 425 9.36 -0.09 -2.43
CA VAL A 425 8.64 -0.43 -3.68
C VAL A 425 9.56 -1.15 -4.66
N GLY A 426 10.81 -0.71 -4.82
CA GLY A 426 11.81 -1.38 -5.65
C GLY A 426 12.08 -2.83 -5.21
N VAL A 427 12.31 -3.06 -3.90
CA VAL A 427 12.49 -4.41 -3.35
C VAL A 427 11.26 -5.29 -3.52
N PHE A 428 10.05 -4.72 -3.37
CA PHE A 428 8.81 -5.44 -3.61
C PHE A 428 8.62 -5.78 -5.09
N ALA A 429 9.01 -4.91 -6.03
CA ALA A 429 8.97 -5.21 -7.46
C ALA A 429 9.92 -6.38 -7.83
N LEU A 430 11.13 -6.41 -7.26
CA LEU A 430 12.04 -7.55 -7.40
C LEU A 430 11.43 -8.86 -6.87
N ALA A 431 10.72 -8.79 -5.74
CA ALA A 431 10.05 -9.95 -5.14
C ALA A 431 8.81 -10.42 -5.93
N LEU A 432 8.02 -9.49 -6.47
CA LEU A 432 6.85 -9.80 -7.29
C LEU A 432 7.24 -10.38 -8.66
N GLN A 433 8.36 -9.95 -9.26
CA GLN A 433 8.93 -10.66 -10.42
C GLN A 433 9.33 -12.11 -10.05
N ALA A 434 10.02 -12.29 -8.92
CA ALA A 434 10.44 -13.61 -8.47
C ALA A 434 9.26 -14.53 -8.08
N ARG A 435 8.16 -13.94 -7.61
CA ARG A 435 6.95 -14.63 -7.14
C ARG A 435 5.66 -13.81 -7.42
N PRO A 436 5.11 -13.85 -8.64
CA PRO A 436 3.87 -13.13 -8.98
C PRO A 436 2.62 -13.56 -8.19
N GLU A 437 2.72 -14.65 -7.42
CA GLU A 437 1.64 -15.22 -6.59
C GLU A 437 1.57 -14.68 -5.15
N LEU A 438 2.51 -13.81 -4.72
CA LEU A 438 2.44 -13.20 -3.39
C LEU A 438 1.20 -12.28 -3.29
N THR A 439 0.37 -12.48 -2.26
CA THR A 439 -0.70 -11.54 -1.92
C THR A 439 -0.15 -10.28 -1.25
N TRP A 440 -0.97 -9.23 -1.15
CA TRP A 440 -0.63 -8.02 -0.37
C TRP A 440 -0.24 -8.34 1.08
N ARG A 441 -0.90 -9.33 1.70
CA ARG A 441 -0.53 -9.84 3.03
C ARG A 441 0.76 -10.64 3.04
N ASP A 442 1.06 -11.43 2.01
CA ASP A 442 2.37 -12.11 1.92
C ASP A 442 3.54 -11.12 1.85
N VAL A 443 3.33 -9.97 1.19
CA VAL A 443 4.32 -8.87 1.15
C VAL A 443 4.59 -8.30 2.55
N GLN A 444 3.54 -8.08 3.35
CA GLN A 444 3.64 -7.65 4.75
C GLN A 444 4.31 -8.73 5.64
N HIS A 445 3.88 -10.00 5.56
CA HIS A 445 4.51 -11.10 6.31
C HIS A 445 6.00 -11.24 5.98
N LEU A 446 6.40 -11.09 4.71
CA LEU A 446 7.80 -11.10 4.31
C LEU A 446 8.60 -9.94 4.93
N CYS A 447 8.00 -8.77 5.15
CA CYS A 447 8.63 -7.69 5.91
C CYS A 447 8.92 -8.15 7.36
N VAL A 448 7.87 -8.62 8.07
CA VAL A 448 7.95 -9.07 9.48
C VAL A 448 8.91 -10.26 9.68
N GLU A 449 9.10 -11.11 8.65
CA GLU A 449 9.99 -12.28 8.70
C GLU A 449 11.43 -12.02 8.27
N THR A 450 11.70 -10.98 7.45
CA THR A 450 13.02 -10.80 6.83
C THR A 450 13.75 -9.53 7.23
N ALA A 451 13.04 -8.54 7.79
CA ALA A 451 13.63 -7.30 8.28
C ALA A 451 14.81 -7.56 9.23
N ARG A 452 15.77 -6.64 9.21
CA ARG A 452 17.01 -6.71 9.98
C ARG A 452 17.00 -5.62 11.04
N MET A 453 17.00 -6.01 12.31
CA MET A 453 17.20 -5.08 13.43
C MET A 453 18.42 -4.17 13.16
N ILE A 454 18.20 -2.88 13.33
CA ILE A 454 19.18 -1.80 13.11
C ILE A 454 19.23 -0.93 14.37
N ASN A 455 20.38 -0.33 14.69
CA ASN A 455 20.60 0.39 15.96
C ASN A 455 20.19 -0.46 17.18
N PRO A 456 20.83 -1.61 17.43
CA PRO A 456 20.37 -2.61 18.42
C PRO A 456 20.34 -2.10 19.87
N ASP A 457 21.04 -1.00 20.12
CA ASP A 457 21.17 -0.30 21.41
C ASP A 457 20.15 0.85 21.60
N ASP A 458 19.25 1.10 20.63
CA ASP A 458 18.13 2.02 20.82
C ASP A 458 17.09 1.42 21.79
N GLU A 459 16.74 2.17 22.83
CA GLU A 459 15.86 1.77 23.94
C GLU A 459 14.41 1.45 23.53
N ASP A 460 13.98 1.84 22.32
CA ASP A 460 12.65 1.56 21.74
C ASP A 460 12.52 0.12 21.21
N TRP A 461 13.60 -0.68 21.21
CA TRP A 461 13.57 -2.10 20.81
C TRP A 461 13.02 -3.04 21.89
N GLU A 462 11.71 -3.21 21.93
CA GLU A 462 11.02 -4.19 22.79
C GLU A 462 10.95 -5.60 22.18
N VAL A 463 10.91 -6.63 23.03
CA VAL A 463 10.62 -8.02 22.62
C VAL A 463 9.13 -8.28 22.73
N THR A 464 8.52 -8.61 21.59
CA THR A 464 7.10 -8.98 21.43
C THR A 464 6.81 -10.39 21.97
N ALA A 465 5.54 -10.72 22.19
CA ALA A 465 5.13 -12.03 22.68
C ALA A 465 5.47 -13.19 21.72
N SER A 466 5.55 -12.92 20.41
CA SER A 466 6.01 -13.89 19.40
C SER A 466 7.54 -14.03 19.33
N GLY A 467 8.28 -13.40 20.26
CA GLY A 467 9.74 -13.48 20.39
C GLY A 467 10.52 -12.60 19.40
N ARG A 468 9.83 -11.83 18.54
CA ARG A 468 10.46 -10.85 17.65
C ARG A 468 10.80 -9.58 18.42
N LYS A 469 11.81 -8.84 17.96
CA LYS A 469 11.98 -7.43 18.35
C LYS A 469 11.11 -6.52 17.47
N TYR A 470 10.52 -5.50 18.08
CA TYR A 470 9.78 -4.43 17.40
C TYR A 470 10.17 -3.07 17.99
N SER A 471 10.13 -2.02 17.17
CA SER A 471 10.42 -0.63 17.55
C SER A 471 9.37 0.29 16.90
N SER A 472 8.89 1.30 17.63
CA SER A 472 8.00 2.32 17.05
C SER A 472 8.71 3.14 15.96
N LYS A 473 10.02 3.36 16.11
CA LYS A 473 10.89 4.11 15.17
C LYS A 473 11.28 3.32 13.92
N PHE A 474 11.52 2.00 14.08
CA PHE A 474 12.15 1.16 13.06
C PHE A 474 11.25 0.01 12.54
N GLY A 475 10.06 -0.16 13.12
CA GLY A 475 9.18 -1.29 12.85
C GLY A 475 9.83 -2.62 13.26
N TYR A 476 9.82 -3.61 12.37
CA TYR A 476 10.60 -4.84 12.52
C TYR A 476 12.08 -4.70 12.07
N GLY A 477 12.47 -3.52 11.57
CA GLY A 477 13.85 -3.17 11.20
C GLY A 477 14.03 -2.81 9.74
N ALA A 478 15.29 -2.75 9.31
CA ALA A 478 15.67 -2.38 7.95
C ALA A 478 15.32 -3.47 6.93
N LEU A 479 14.73 -3.04 5.81
CA LEU A 479 14.45 -3.91 4.66
C LEU A 479 15.77 -4.28 3.96
N ASP A 480 15.91 -5.57 3.61
CA ASP A 480 17.08 -6.13 2.95
C ASP A 480 16.61 -6.95 1.75
N GLY A 481 16.90 -6.47 0.54
CA GLY A 481 16.40 -7.05 -0.71
C GLY A 481 16.82 -8.49 -0.92
N ALA A 482 18.09 -8.81 -0.65
CA ALA A 482 18.60 -10.16 -0.75
C ALA A 482 17.89 -11.13 0.21
N ARG A 483 17.67 -10.74 1.47
CA ARG A 483 16.91 -11.54 2.46
C ARG A 483 15.44 -11.68 2.05
N TYR A 484 14.81 -10.58 1.65
CA TYR A 484 13.41 -10.51 1.28
C TYR A 484 13.09 -11.40 0.07
N VAL A 485 13.82 -11.23 -1.04
CA VAL A 485 13.58 -12.01 -2.28
C VAL A 485 13.97 -13.48 -2.11
N LYS A 486 15.04 -13.80 -1.37
CA LYS A 486 15.38 -15.21 -1.07
C LYS A 486 14.35 -15.88 -0.16
N ALA A 487 13.71 -15.13 0.75
CA ALA A 487 12.58 -15.65 1.51
C ALA A 487 11.35 -15.88 0.63
N ALA A 488 11.03 -14.92 -0.26
CA ALA A 488 9.93 -14.99 -1.22
C ALA A 488 9.98 -16.26 -2.09
N LEU A 489 11.15 -16.62 -2.65
CA LEU A 489 11.29 -17.78 -3.54
C LEU A 489 10.76 -19.10 -2.93
N ASP A 490 11.02 -19.33 -1.65
CA ASP A 490 10.53 -20.48 -0.86
C ASP A 490 9.17 -20.23 -0.19
N TRP A 491 8.65 -19.00 -0.19
CA TRP A 491 7.50 -18.60 0.62
C TRP A 491 6.25 -19.43 0.32
N LYS A 492 5.60 -19.92 1.39
CA LYS A 492 4.29 -20.55 1.34
C LYS A 492 3.26 -19.44 1.60
N LEU A 493 2.35 -19.23 0.64
CA LEU A 493 1.32 -18.21 0.75
C LEU A 493 0.51 -18.39 2.04
N VAL A 494 0.20 -17.28 2.71
CA VAL A 494 -0.64 -17.29 3.91
C VAL A 494 -2.09 -17.67 3.56
N LYS A 495 -2.82 -18.17 4.54
CA LYS A 495 -4.25 -18.45 4.38
C LYS A 495 -5.03 -17.13 4.17
N PRO A 496 -6.28 -17.18 3.65
CA PRO A 496 -7.15 -16.01 3.58
C PRO A 496 -7.29 -15.25 4.90
N GLN A 497 -7.66 -13.98 4.81
CA GLN A 497 -7.71 -13.10 5.97
C GLN A 497 -8.86 -13.50 6.91
N ALA A 498 -8.58 -13.50 8.21
CA ALA A 498 -9.57 -13.60 9.28
C ALA A 498 -9.83 -12.22 9.90
N ARG A 499 -11.03 -11.99 10.41
CA ARG A 499 -11.44 -10.76 11.08
C ARG A 499 -12.32 -11.09 12.27
N MET A 500 -11.96 -10.60 13.46
CA MET A 500 -12.78 -10.71 14.67
C MET A 500 -12.97 -9.32 15.29
N ALA A 501 -14.21 -8.83 15.31
CA ALA A 501 -14.56 -7.57 15.95
C ALA A 501 -15.12 -7.81 17.34
N THR A 502 -14.63 -7.08 18.33
CA THR A 502 -15.18 -7.08 19.70
C THR A 502 -16.42 -6.19 19.77
N ARG A 503 -17.29 -6.41 20.77
CA ARG A 503 -18.39 -5.49 21.06
C ARG A 503 -17.82 -4.18 21.60
N THR A 504 -18.40 -3.05 21.18
CA THR A 504 -18.01 -1.74 21.72
C THR A 504 -18.36 -1.65 23.21
N VAL A 505 -17.34 -1.43 24.03
CA VAL A 505 -17.49 -1.17 25.46
C VAL A 505 -17.84 0.30 25.63
N GLN A 506 -19.07 0.57 26.04
CA GLN A 506 -19.47 1.87 26.56
C GLN A 506 -18.98 1.99 28.01
N VAL A 507 -18.21 3.04 28.30
CA VAL A 507 -17.60 3.29 29.62
C VAL A 507 -18.42 4.35 30.35
N ASP A 508 -18.83 4.08 31.59
CA ASP A 508 -19.54 5.00 32.50
C ASP A 508 -20.65 5.84 31.82
N GLY A 509 -21.44 5.19 30.97
CA GLY A 509 -22.57 5.80 30.25
C GLY A 509 -22.19 6.78 29.14
N GLY A 510 -20.94 6.78 28.66
CA GLY A 510 -20.44 7.70 27.64
C GLY A 510 -21.23 7.69 26.33
N LEU A 511 -21.56 8.87 25.81
CA LEU A 511 -22.28 9.08 24.54
C LEU A 511 -21.54 10.12 23.67
N MET A 512 -21.64 9.97 22.35
CA MET A 512 -21.26 10.97 21.34
C MET A 512 -22.38 11.12 20.31
N SER A 513 -22.85 12.35 20.10
CA SER A 513 -23.85 12.67 19.07
C SER A 513 -23.24 12.87 17.67
N SER A 514 -24.09 12.96 16.65
CA SER A 514 -23.69 13.30 15.26
C SER A 514 -23.10 14.70 15.10
N MET A 515 -23.19 15.56 16.11
CA MET A 515 -22.54 16.88 16.17
C MET A 515 -21.27 16.85 17.03
N ALA A 516 -20.72 15.66 17.31
CA ALA A 516 -19.58 15.43 18.21
C ALA A 516 -19.75 15.99 19.64
N ASN A 517 -21.00 16.15 20.12
CA ASN A 517 -21.25 16.51 21.52
C ASN A 517 -21.06 15.28 22.40
N TYR A 518 -20.11 15.35 23.32
CA TYR A 518 -19.77 14.30 24.27
C TYR A 518 -20.53 14.45 25.60
N THR A 519 -20.93 13.33 26.20
CA THR A 519 -21.53 13.29 27.56
C THR A 519 -21.22 11.96 28.26
N GLY A 520 -21.24 11.94 29.59
CA GLY A 520 -20.92 10.74 30.38
C GLY A 520 -19.43 10.38 30.36
N GLY A 521 -19.09 9.11 30.60
CA GLY A 521 -17.73 8.59 30.47
C GLY A 521 -16.88 8.69 31.74
N LYS A 522 -15.78 7.94 31.72
CA LYS A 522 -14.82 7.86 32.84
C LYS A 522 -13.80 8.98 32.71
N ALA A 523 -13.84 9.93 33.66
CA ALA A 523 -12.93 11.06 33.68
C ALA A 523 -11.45 10.60 33.69
N ILE A 524 -10.63 11.22 32.85
CA ILE A 524 -9.19 10.95 32.75
C ILE A 524 -8.49 11.71 33.90
N GLY A 525 -8.59 11.15 35.11
CA GLY A 525 -7.96 11.71 36.30
C GLY A 525 -6.45 11.49 36.35
N ALA A 526 -5.82 11.89 37.45
CA ALA A 526 -4.36 11.78 37.63
C ALA A 526 -3.81 10.34 37.47
N GLY A 527 -4.63 9.30 37.72
CA GLY A 527 -4.26 7.89 37.49
C GLY A 527 -4.60 7.34 36.10
N GLY A 528 -5.08 8.19 35.19
CA GLY A 528 -5.66 7.79 33.91
C GLY A 528 -7.05 7.17 34.01
N ALA A 529 -7.60 6.79 32.87
CA ALA A 529 -8.81 6.00 32.72
C ALA A 529 -8.49 4.69 31.99
N SER A 530 -8.69 3.55 32.66
CA SER A 530 -8.50 2.21 32.08
C SER A 530 -9.83 1.49 31.82
N SER A 531 -9.84 0.58 30.85
CA SER A 531 -10.96 -0.31 30.50
C SER A 531 -10.41 -1.63 29.93
N VAL A 532 -11.16 -2.72 30.04
CA VAL A 532 -10.70 -4.08 29.69
C VAL A 532 -11.70 -4.77 28.76
N ILE A 533 -11.20 -5.50 27.78
CA ILE A 533 -11.95 -6.44 26.94
C ILE A 533 -11.27 -7.81 27.03
N SER A 534 -11.98 -8.80 27.58
CA SER A 534 -11.56 -10.20 27.55
C SER A 534 -11.83 -10.81 26.18
N VAL A 535 -10.90 -11.62 25.69
CA VAL A 535 -11.04 -12.46 24.48
C VAL A 535 -10.91 -13.92 24.88
N ASP A 536 -11.85 -14.77 24.44
CA ASP A 536 -11.87 -16.21 24.75
C ASP A 536 -11.77 -17.11 23.51
N TRP A 537 -11.56 -18.41 23.73
CA TRP A 537 -11.42 -19.41 22.66
C TRP A 537 -12.67 -19.61 21.81
N ASP A 538 -13.86 -19.36 22.35
CA ASP A 538 -15.10 -19.52 21.60
C ASP A 538 -15.26 -18.36 20.60
N MET A 539 -14.87 -17.13 20.97
CA MET A 539 -14.77 -16.00 20.03
C MET A 539 -13.84 -16.30 18.85
N LEU A 540 -12.67 -16.93 19.09
CA LEU A 540 -11.74 -17.32 18.01
C LEU A 540 -12.34 -18.40 17.11
N HIS A 541 -13.03 -19.40 17.69
CA HIS A 541 -13.69 -20.46 16.93
C HIS A 541 -14.84 -19.92 16.06
N GLU A 542 -15.70 -19.08 16.62
CA GLU A 542 -16.81 -18.44 15.88
C GLU A 542 -16.29 -17.56 14.74
N ALA A 543 -15.18 -16.83 14.96
CA ALA A 543 -14.51 -16.00 13.96
C ALA A 543 -13.58 -16.77 12.99
N ASN A 544 -13.47 -18.10 13.13
CA ASN A 544 -12.59 -18.94 12.30
C ASN A 544 -11.11 -18.46 12.30
N PHE A 545 -10.61 -17.95 13.43
CA PHE A 545 -9.35 -17.20 13.51
C PHE A 545 -8.17 -18.08 13.99
N GLU A 546 -7.04 -18.09 13.26
CA GLU A 546 -5.86 -18.93 13.59
C GLU A 546 -4.66 -18.14 14.12
N LYS A 547 -4.30 -17.02 13.48
CA LYS A 547 -3.11 -16.22 13.86
C LYS A 547 -3.34 -14.73 13.67
N LEU A 548 -2.89 -13.95 14.64
CA LEU A 548 -2.93 -12.49 14.63
C LEU A 548 -1.89 -11.88 13.67
N GLU A 549 -2.30 -10.81 12.98
CA GLU A 549 -1.46 -9.97 12.12
C GLU A 549 -1.54 -8.51 12.61
N HIS A 550 -2.72 -7.89 12.53
CA HIS A 550 -2.96 -6.50 12.93
C HIS A 550 -4.02 -6.41 14.03
N ILE A 551 -3.89 -5.42 14.92
CA ILE A 551 -4.99 -4.96 15.79
C ILE A 551 -5.35 -3.54 15.40
N VAL A 552 -6.64 -3.32 15.17
CA VAL A 552 -7.24 -2.00 14.96
C VAL A 552 -8.05 -1.64 16.20
N VAL A 553 -7.85 -0.45 16.76
CA VAL A 553 -8.45 -0.01 18.03
C VAL A 553 -9.20 1.29 17.83
N ARG A 554 -10.52 1.27 17.99
CA ARG A 554 -11.38 2.46 17.85
C ARG A 554 -11.71 3.04 19.22
N VAL A 555 -11.48 4.34 19.42
CA VAL A 555 -11.68 5.01 20.71
C VAL A 555 -12.58 6.24 20.60
N TRP A 556 -13.42 6.43 21.62
CA TRP A 556 -14.22 7.62 21.85
C TRP A 556 -13.76 8.29 23.13
N ILE A 557 -13.06 9.41 22.99
CA ILE A 557 -12.46 10.15 24.10
C ILE A 557 -12.77 11.64 23.91
N ASP A 558 -13.47 12.23 24.87
CA ASP A 558 -13.56 13.70 24.98
C ASP A 558 -12.24 14.25 25.54
N HIS A 559 -11.72 15.34 24.99
CA HIS A 559 -10.64 16.10 25.64
C HIS A 559 -10.59 17.57 25.22
N SER A 560 -10.43 18.45 26.21
CA SER A 560 -10.29 19.90 26.02
C SER A 560 -8.93 20.34 25.42
N ARG A 561 -7.97 19.41 25.28
CA ARG A 561 -6.78 19.53 24.43
C ARG A 561 -6.27 18.13 24.04
N ARG A 562 -6.43 17.74 22.76
CA ARG A 562 -6.17 16.39 22.27
C ARG A 562 -4.72 15.94 22.42
N GLY A 563 -3.75 16.83 22.20
CA GLY A 563 -2.31 16.55 22.26
C GLY A 563 -1.72 16.20 23.62
N ASP A 564 -2.46 16.35 24.72
CA ASP A 564 -2.03 15.90 26.04
C ASP A 564 -2.53 14.47 26.38
N VAL A 565 -3.33 13.85 25.51
CA VAL A 565 -3.88 12.51 25.72
C VAL A 565 -2.95 11.45 25.11
N GLU A 566 -2.46 10.55 25.96
CA GLU A 566 -1.85 9.30 25.54
C GLU A 566 -2.85 8.16 25.57
N VAL A 567 -2.74 7.24 24.61
CA VAL A 567 -3.57 6.04 24.51
C VAL A 567 -2.65 4.84 24.33
N ALA A 568 -2.78 3.83 25.18
CA ALA A 568 -2.02 2.60 25.10
C ALA A 568 -2.89 1.36 25.25
N LEU A 569 -2.61 0.34 24.45
CA LEU A 569 -3.17 -0.99 24.55
C LEU A 569 -2.14 -1.92 25.20
N THR A 570 -2.54 -2.68 26.21
CA THR A 570 -1.74 -3.77 26.79
C THR A 570 -2.42 -5.10 26.50
N SER A 571 -1.64 -6.05 25.99
CA SER A 571 -2.05 -7.41 25.65
C SER A 571 -2.10 -8.36 26.87
N PRO A 572 -2.75 -9.54 26.74
CA PRO A 572 -2.75 -10.58 27.76
C PRO A 572 -1.33 -11.06 28.16
N ASN A 573 -0.38 -11.00 27.21
CA ASN A 573 1.02 -11.39 27.43
C ASN A 573 1.89 -10.23 27.95
N GLY A 574 1.30 -9.08 28.29
CA GLY A 574 1.99 -7.93 28.88
C GLY A 574 2.70 -6.99 27.90
N ILE A 575 2.66 -7.26 26.60
CA ILE A 575 3.19 -6.35 25.57
C ILE A 575 2.31 -5.10 25.49
N LYS A 576 2.94 -3.92 25.56
CA LYS A 576 2.28 -2.61 25.48
C LYS A 576 2.49 -1.99 24.09
N SER A 577 1.41 -1.67 23.40
CA SER A 577 1.42 -0.77 22.23
C SER A 577 1.03 0.64 22.66
N VAL A 578 1.92 1.61 22.49
CA VAL A 578 1.53 3.03 22.58
C VAL A 578 0.91 3.41 21.24
N LEU A 579 -0.36 3.78 21.28
CA LEU A 579 -1.18 4.08 20.10
C LEU A 579 -1.15 5.59 19.82
N ALA A 580 -1.28 6.41 20.87
CA ALA A 580 -1.08 7.85 20.84
C ALA A 580 -0.04 8.28 21.88
N GLU A 581 0.91 9.11 21.46
CA GLU A 581 1.87 9.84 22.29
C GLU A 581 1.52 11.33 22.39
N LYS A 582 2.17 12.04 23.32
CA LYS A 582 1.98 13.48 23.53
C LYS A 582 2.44 14.33 22.34
N ARG A 583 1.50 14.81 21.53
CA ARG A 583 1.78 15.74 20.42
C ARG A 583 1.66 17.20 20.85
N GLN A 584 2.79 17.92 20.92
CA GLN A 584 2.84 19.25 21.53
C GLN A 584 2.09 20.33 20.72
N GLY A 585 2.04 20.21 19.40
CA GLY A 585 1.29 21.13 18.52
C GLY A 585 -0.23 20.99 18.60
N ASP A 586 -0.74 19.83 19.04
CA ASP A 586 -2.15 19.47 18.93
C ASP A 586 -3.02 20.13 20.03
N GLY A 587 -3.39 21.38 19.77
CA GLY A 587 -4.33 22.17 20.56
C GLY A 587 -5.81 21.86 20.34
N ALA A 588 -6.16 20.80 19.58
CA ALA A 588 -7.55 20.55 19.18
C ALA A 588 -8.46 20.21 20.38
N ARG A 589 -9.71 20.69 20.32
CA ARG A 589 -10.77 20.41 21.33
C ARG A 589 -11.80 19.38 20.88
N THR A 590 -11.52 18.70 19.78
CA THR A 590 -12.40 17.70 19.16
C THR A 590 -12.32 16.34 19.83
N GLY A 591 -11.33 16.10 20.69
CA GLY A 591 -11.05 14.77 21.22
C GLY A 591 -10.83 13.73 20.10
N TYR A 592 -11.28 12.52 20.34
CA TYR A 592 -11.22 11.40 19.41
C TYR A 592 -12.65 10.93 19.11
N PRO A 593 -13.29 11.41 18.03
CA PRO A 593 -14.68 11.09 17.68
C PRO A 593 -14.79 9.72 17.00
N GLY A 594 -14.50 8.64 17.74
CA GLY A 594 -14.39 7.31 17.15
C GLY A 594 -13.15 7.18 16.24
N TRP A 595 -12.05 7.84 16.59
CA TRP A 595 -10.78 7.69 15.88
C TRP A 595 -10.27 6.26 15.98
N THR A 596 -9.53 5.83 14.96
CA THR A 596 -9.08 4.46 14.79
C THR A 596 -7.55 4.44 14.73
N PHE A 597 -6.93 3.79 15.70
CA PHE A 597 -5.48 3.51 15.74
C PHE A 597 -5.19 2.09 15.26
N MET A 598 -3.93 1.82 14.92
CA MET A 598 -3.48 0.49 14.52
C MET A 598 -2.17 0.09 15.20
N THR A 599 -2.00 -1.21 15.44
CA THR A 599 -0.73 -1.78 15.87
C THR A 599 -0.43 -3.12 15.20
N ILE A 600 0.79 -3.26 14.69
CA ILE A 600 1.37 -4.54 14.21
C ILE A 600 2.33 -5.17 15.22
N LYS A 601 2.56 -4.54 16.39
CA LYS A 601 3.51 -5.02 17.43
C LYS A 601 3.14 -6.40 18.00
N HIS A 602 1.90 -6.84 17.79
CA HIS A 602 1.34 -8.10 18.25
C HIS A 602 1.30 -9.19 17.15
N TRP A 603 2.07 -9.05 16.06
CA TRP A 603 2.06 -10.01 14.95
C TRP A 603 2.47 -11.42 15.41
N GLY A 604 1.58 -12.39 15.21
CA GLY A 604 1.75 -13.77 15.65
C GLY A 604 1.62 -14.03 17.16
N GLU A 605 1.12 -13.06 17.94
CA GLU A 605 0.82 -13.23 19.37
C GLU A 605 -0.46 -14.08 19.61
N ASP A 606 -0.51 -14.81 20.73
CA ASP A 606 -1.74 -15.42 21.22
C ASP A 606 -2.64 -14.36 21.87
N MET A 607 -3.83 -14.20 21.31
CA MET A 607 -4.76 -13.11 21.60
C MET A 607 -5.75 -13.41 22.74
N VAL A 608 -5.73 -14.62 23.31
CA VAL A 608 -6.68 -15.02 24.36
C VAL A 608 -6.30 -14.45 25.72
N GLY A 609 -7.28 -13.87 26.41
CA GLY A 609 -7.14 -13.22 27.72
C GLY A 609 -7.58 -11.76 27.74
N ASP A 610 -7.15 -11.01 28.75
CA ASP A 610 -7.58 -9.62 29.00
C ASP A 610 -6.72 -8.59 28.25
N TRP A 611 -7.32 -7.88 27.30
CA TRP A 611 -6.76 -6.71 26.64
C TRP A 611 -7.16 -5.44 27.40
N THR A 612 -6.18 -4.65 27.83
CA THR A 612 -6.41 -3.44 28.63
C THR A 612 -6.10 -2.18 27.83
N LEU A 613 -7.12 -1.35 27.58
CA LEU A 613 -6.91 0.03 27.14
C LEU A 613 -6.60 0.91 28.37
N SER A 614 -5.55 1.72 28.27
CA SER A 614 -5.22 2.78 29.22
C SER A 614 -5.14 4.12 28.50
N VAL A 615 -5.86 5.12 29.02
CA VAL A 615 -5.85 6.50 28.53
C VAL A 615 -5.34 7.40 29.64
N THR A 616 -4.35 8.24 29.36
CA THR A 616 -3.70 9.13 30.35
C THR A 616 -3.55 10.54 29.82
N ASP A 617 -4.01 11.53 30.59
CA ASP A 617 -3.63 12.93 30.41
C ASP A 617 -2.23 13.14 30.99
N GLN A 618 -1.37 13.82 30.24
CA GLN A 618 -0.06 14.32 30.66
C GLN A 618 -0.10 15.44 31.74
N ARG A 619 -1.25 15.61 32.39
CA ARG A 619 -1.57 16.40 33.59
C ARG A 619 -1.37 17.90 33.45
N SER A 620 -2.05 18.51 32.47
CA SER A 620 -2.33 19.95 32.54
C SER A 620 -3.54 20.20 33.44
N GLU A 621 -3.37 20.89 34.58
CA GLU A 621 -4.50 21.23 35.49
C GLU A 621 -5.61 22.08 34.84
N GLN A 622 -5.35 22.63 33.66
CA GLN A 622 -6.29 23.44 32.87
C GLN A 622 -7.04 22.61 31.81
N HIS A 623 -6.64 21.36 31.61
CA HIS A 623 -7.27 20.42 30.67
C HIS A 623 -7.86 19.23 31.42
N HIS A 624 -8.81 18.59 30.75
CA HIS A 624 -9.57 17.45 31.23
C HIS A 624 -10.36 16.85 30.08
N GLY A 625 -10.83 15.63 30.29
CA GLY A 625 -11.75 14.93 29.42
C GLY A 625 -12.10 13.55 29.97
N SER A 626 -12.66 12.69 29.13
CA SER A 626 -13.21 11.39 29.56
C SER A 626 -13.11 10.32 28.49
N LEU A 627 -12.86 9.08 28.91
CA LEU A 627 -13.00 7.89 28.07
C LEU A 627 -14.49 7.50 28.04
N LEU A 628 -15.11 7.62 26.86
CA LEU A 628 -16.54 7.36 26.64
C LEU A 628 -16.78 5.90 26.24
N GLY A 629 -15.86 5.32 25.47
CA GLY A 629 -15.93 3.93 25.03
C GLY A 629 -14.84 3.56 24.02
N TRP A 630 -14.74 2.27 23.71
CA TRP A 630 -13.77 1.74 22.76
C TRP A 630 -14.17 0.36 22.21
N ASN A 631 -13.53 -0.05 21.11
CA ASN A 631 -13.54 -1.43 20.63
C ASN A 631 -12.21 -1.81 19.96
N MET A 632 -12.08 -3.08 19.64
CA MET A 632 -10.99 -3.64 18.83
C MET A 632 -11.51 -4.48 17.67
N VAL A 633 -10.77 -4.49 16.56
CA VAL A 633 -10.89 -5.47 15.48
C VAL A 633 -9.53 -6.13 15.28
N PHE A 634 -9.48 -7.44 15.52
CA PHE A 634 -8.33 -8.29 15.25
C PHE A 634 -8.38 -8.76 13.79
N TRP A 635 -7.24 -8.72 13.12
CA TRP A 635 -7.06 -9.15 11.74
C TRP A 635 -5.95 -10.19 11.66
N GLY A 636 -6.11 -11.18 10.82
CA GLY A 636 -5.25 -12.35 10.87
C GLY A 636 -5.40 -13.32 9.71
N SER A 637 -5.09 -14.58 9.95
CA SER A 637 -5.31 -15.68 9.01
C SER A 637 -6.32 -16.70 9.57
N VAL A 638 -7.12 -17.31 8.69
CA VAL A 638 -8.20 -18.23 9.08
C VAL A 638 -7.72 -19.63 9.50
N VAL A 639 -8.49 -20.34 10.34
CA VAL A 639 -8.26 -21.78 10.59
C VAL A 639 -8.60 -22.58 9.33
N ASP A 640 -9.80 -22.40 8.81
CA ASP A 640 -10.34 -23.08 7.63
C ASP A 640 -10.50 -22.09 6.45
N PRO A 641 -9.67 -22.19 5.39
CA PRO A 641 -9.80 -21.38 4.17
C PRO A 641 -11.17 -21.46 3.47
N LEU A 642 -11.91 -22.56 3.62
CA LEU A 642 -13.23 -22.72 2.99
C LEU A 642 -14.34 -21.94 3.71
N LYS A 643 -14.07 -21.46 4.92
CA LYS A 643 -14.94 -20.58 5.72
C LYS A 643 -14.43 -19.14 5.76
N ALA A 644 -13.49 -18.76 4.88
CA ALA A 644 -13.05 -17.39 4.76
C ALA A 644 -14.17 -16.52 4.19
N VAL A 645 -14.48 -15.41 4.87
CA VAL A 645 -15.39 -14.37 4.38
C VAL A 645 -14.54 -13.22 3.89
N LEU A 646 -14.65 -12.87 2.60
CA LEU A 646 -13.97 -11.70 2.05
C LEU A 646 -14.45 -10.45 2.78
N TYR A 647 -13.52 -9.60 3.23
CA TYR A 647 -13.90 -8.35 3.89
C TYR A 647 -14.48 -7.37 2.87
N ASP A 648 -15.58 -6.71 3.24
CA ASP A 648 -16.05 -5.50 2.58
C ASP A 648 -16.30 -4.40 3.61
N LEU A 649 -16.11 -3.15 3.17
CA LEU A 649 -16.26 -1.97 3.99
C LEU A 649 -17.73 -1.73 4.33
N VAL A 650 -18.02 -1.74 5.63
CA VAL A 650 -19.31 -1.36 6.22
C VAL A 650 -19.22 0.11 6.65
N ASP A 651 -20.21 0.93 6.30
CA ASP A 651 -20.33 2.28 6.88
C ASP A 651 -20.43 2.18 8.41
N GLN A 652 -19.44 2.75 9.10
CA GLN A 652 -19.42 2.86 10.55
C GLN A 652 -19.35 4.32 11.00
N GLN A 653 -20.44 5.04 10.74
CA GLN A 653 -20.88 6.26 11.44
C GLN A 653 -20.20 6.41 12.83
N PRO A 654 -19.50 7.52 13.12
CA PRO A 654 -18.63 7.66 14.29
C PRO A 654 -19.37 7.81 15.64
N LEU A 655 -20.65 7.45 15.69
CA LEU A 655 -21.52 7.60 16.85
C LEU A 655 -21.20 6.59 17.96
N LEU A 656 -21.49 6.97 19.21
CA LEU A 656 -21.43 6.08 20.36
C LEU A 656 -22.60 6.34 21.31
N PRO A 657 -23.31 5.29 21.77
CA PRO A 657 -23.82 4.15 21.00
C PRO A 657 -25.09 4.60 20.22
N PRO A 658 -25.48 3.96 19.10
CA PRO A 658 -26.18 2.68 19.24
C PRO A 658 -26.13 1.70 18.05
N ILE A 659 -26.09 0.39 18.33
CA ILE A 659 -27.10 -0.52 17.74
C ILE A 659 -27.49 -1.59 18.78
N GLY A 660 -28.71 -2.12 18.68
CA GLY A 660 -29.23 -3.23 19.50
C GLY A 660 -28.69 -4.61 19.09
N PRO A 661 -29.28 -5.71 19.62
CA PRO A 661 -28.69 -7.06 19.62
C PRO A 661 -28.56 -7.78 18.26
N ASP A 662 -28.90 -7.13 17.14
CA ASP A 662 -29.02 -7.77 15.81
C ASP A 662 -28.12 -7.15 14.73
N ALA A 663 -27.16 -6.28 15.08
CA ALA A 663 -26.35 -5.53 14.10
C ALA A 663 -24.82 -5.69 14.27
N VAL A 664 -24.38 -6.94 14.21
CA VAL A 664 -23.55 -7.32 13.06
C VAL A 664 -24.45 -8.20 12.19
N PRO A 665 -24.53 -8.00 10.86
CA PRO A 665 -25.42 -8.80 10.03
C PRO A 665 -25.10 -10.29 10.17
N LYS A 666 -26.14 -11.08 10.49
CA LYS A 666 -26.06 -12.54 10.57
C LYS A 666 -25.56 -13.12 9.25
N ALA A 667 -24.61 -14.05 9.32
CA ALA A 667 -24.13 -14.76 8.15
C ALA A 667 -25.23 -15.62 7.52
N SER A 668 -25.24 -15.67 6.19
CA SER A 668 -26.10 -16.49 5.32
C SER A 668 -27.60 -16.13 5.23
N SER A 669 -28.04 -15.92 3.99
CA SER A 669 -29.43 -16.11 3.56
C SER A 669 -29.49 -16.87 2.23
N ASN A 670 -28.89 -18.07 2.19
CA ASN A 670 -29.13 -19.02 1.09
C ASN A 670 -30.63 -19.32 0.97
N SER A 671 -31.19 -19.15 -0.23
CA SER A 671 -32.57 -19.53 -0.54
C SER A 671 -32.61 -20.73 -1.50
N GLY A 672 -33.26 -21.80 -1.07
CA GLY A 672 -33.41 -23.07 -1.78
C GLY A 672 -34.48 -23.92 -1.07
N PRO A 673 -35.46 -24.53 -1.77
CA PRO A 673 -36.73 -24.87 -1.14
C PRO A 673 -36.89 -26.34 -0.68
N ALA A 674 -37.98 -26.54 0.07
CA ALA A 674 -38.77 -27.77 0.24
C ALA A 674 -38.34 -28.86 1.26
N GLY A 675 -38.94 -28.77 2.46
CA GLY A 675 -39.98 -29.75 2.85
C GLY A 675 -39.62 -30.87 3.84
N ALA A 676 -40.62 -31.22 4.67
CA ALA A 676 -40.71 -32.41 5.55
C ALA A 676 -39.68 -32.54 6.70
N THR A 677 -40.02 -32.92 7.94
CA THR A 677 -41.31 -33.03 8.68
C THR A 677 -41.01 -32.85 10.17
N ALA A 678 -41.95 -32.32 10.96
CA ALA A 678 -41.75 -32.11 12.40
C ALA A 678 -41.76 -33.41 13.24
N THR A 679 -40.97 -33.46 14.31
CA THR A 679 -41.25 -34.29 15.49
C THR A 679 -40.65 -33.64 16.73
N THR A 680 -41.44 -33.54 17.81
CA THR A 680 -41.03 -33.02 19.12
C THR A 680 -40.57 -34.14 20.05
N SER A 681 -39.54 -33.89 20.87
CA SER A 681 -39.31 -34.65 22.10
C SER A 681 -38.54 -33.80 23.13
N VAL A 682 -38.71 -34.11 24.42
CA VAL A 682 -38.25 -33.30 25.55
C VAL A 682 -37.37 -34.15 26.48
N ALA A 683 -36.24 -33.57 26.88
CA ALA A 683 -35.39 -33.85 28.05
C ALA A 683 -35.17 -35.30 28.55
N SER A 684 -33.90 -35.61 28.88
CA SER A 684 -33.61 -36.38 30.09
C SER A 684 -32.27 -35.95 30.72
N THR A 685 -32.31 -35.48 31.96
CA THR A 685 -31.13 -35.34 32.83
C THR A 685 -30.64 -36.71 33.32
N LYS A 686 -29.33 -36.85 33.54
CA LYS A 686 -28.76 -37.86 34.46
C LYS A 686 -27.36 -37.45 34.94
N SER A 687 -27.27 -37.17 36.23
CA SER A 687 -26.02 -37.11 37.00
C SER A 687 -25.93 -38.38 37.87
N TYR A 688 -24.74 -38.94 38.03
CA TYR A 688 -24.42 -39.89 39.11
C TYR A 688 -22.94 -39.80 39.52
N VAL A 689 -22.61 -40.35 40.69
CA VAL A 689 -21.47 -39.95 41.54
C VAL A 689 -20.47 -41.11 41.74
N LYS A 690 -19.22 -40.79 42.12
CA LYS A 690 -18.19 -41.76 42.60
C LYS A 690 -18.69 -42.62 43.78
N PRO A 691 -18.07 -43.81 44.00
CA PRO A 691 -17.13 -43.89 45.13
C PRO A 691 -15.85 -44.76 44.90
N THR A 692 -14.73 -44.30 45.46
CA THR A 692 -13.93 -44.87 46.61
C THR A 692 -14.09 -46.38 46.97
N VAL A 693 -13.18 -47.13 47.63
CA VAL A 693 -12.11 -46.83 48.63
C VAL A 693 -10.99 -47.92 48.69
N HIS A 694 -9.99 -47.68 49.56
CA HIS A 694 -9.05 -48.59 50.28
C HIS A 694 -7.65 -48.77 49.66
N LEU A 695 -6.55 -49.04 50.38
CA LEU A 695 -6.03 -48.86 51.79
C LEU A 695 -4.48 -49.10 51.69
N THR A 696 -3.53 -49.00 52.63
CA THR A 696 -3.27 -48.75 54.09
C THR A 696 -1.74 -48.43 54.16
N SER A 697 -1.04 -47.88 55.16
CA SER A 697 -1.22 -47.13 56.44
C SER A 697 0.24 -46.71 56.86
N GLU A 698 0.77 -46.43 58.08
CA GLU A 698 0.43 -46.24 59.51
C GLU A 698 1.71 -45.55 60.11
N GLU A 699 1.79 -44.74 61.19
CA GLU A 699 0.81 -44.10 62.09
C GLU A 699 1.03 -42.55 62.09
N ALA A 700 1.55 -41.76 63.06
CA ALA A 700 1.94 -41.89 64.48
C ALA A 700 1.80 -40.54 65.26
N LEU A 701 1.90 -40.56 66.60
CA LEU A 701 1.62 -39.41 67.51
C LEU A 701 2.73 -38.33 67.67
N ALA A 702 2.35 -37.04 67.77
CA ALA A 702 2.35 -36.23 69.02
C ALA A 702 2.18 -34.68 68.82
N THR A 703 1.65 -33.97 69.82
CA THR A 703 1.48 -32.49 69.96
C THR A 703 1.63 -32.11 71.47
N PRO A 704 1.44 -30.88 72.05
CA PRO A 704 0.70 -29.66 71.59
C PRO A 704 1.24 -28.23 71.98
N THR A 705 0.58 -27.14 71.49
CA THR A 705 0.37 -25.77 72.11
C THR A 705 1.56 -24.88 72.54
N SER A 706 1.53 -23.52 72.57
CA SER A 706 0.56 -22.42 72.26
C SER A 706 1.33 -21.07 71.99
N LEU A 707 1.02 -19.79 72.30
CA LEU A 707 -0.01 -19.03 73.08
C LEU A 707 0.10 -17.48 72.81
N THR A 708 -1.01 -16.71 72.69
CA THR A 708 -1.14 -15.19 72.78
C THR A 708 -0.34 -14.27 71.80
N ALA A 709 -0.69 -13.00 71.48
CA ALA A 709 -1.88 -12.09 71.58
C ALA A 709 -1.63 -10.86 70.63
N THR A 710 -2.55 -10.29 69.84
CA THR A 710 -3.62 -9.26 70.13
C THR A 710 -3.21 -8.07 71.03
N ALA A 711 -3.56 -6.78 70.78
CA ALA A 711 -4.29 -6.13 69.67
C ALA A 711 -4.24 -4.56 69.68
N THR A 712 -4.74 -3.93 68.59
CA THR A 712 -5.49 -2.62 68.48
C THR A 712 -4.93 -1.24 68.93
N GLY A 713 -4.89 -0.30 67.97
CA GLY A 713 -5.34 1.11 68.05
C GLY A 713 -4.45 2.17 68.78
N SER A 714 -4.69 3.49 68.69
CA SER A 714 -5.38 4.35 67.68
C SER A 714 -5.26 5.84 68.08
N SER A 715 -4.81 6.73 67.19
CA SER A 715 -4.84 8.23 67.32
C SER A 715 -4.04 8.85 68.52
N THR A 716 -3.65 10.14 68.60
CA THR A 716 -3.93 11.36 67.80
C THR A 716 -2.81 12.42 67.95
N ALA A 717 -2.79 13.42 67.05
CA ALA A 717 -2.37 14.83 67.25
C ALA A 717 -0.88 15.26 67.35
N LEU A 718 -0.45 15.99 66.30
CA LEU A 718 0.39 17.21 66.24
C LEU A 718 1.47 17.52 67.31
N PHE A 719 2.70 17.78 66.87
CA PHE A 719 3.20 19.17 66.64
C PHE A 719 4.51 19.20 65.82
N THR A 720 4.68 20.23 64.97
CA THR A 720 5.93 20.62 64.26
C THR A 720 6.59 21.81 65.00
N PRO A 721 7.81 22.32 64.67
CA PRO A 721 8.64 22.12 63.46
C PRO A 721 10.17 21.97 63.70
N GLY A 722 10.96 21.91 62.62
CA GLY A 722 12.42 22.10 62.66
C GLY A 722 13.12 21.67 61.35
N ALA A 723 13.98 22.51 60.78
CA ALA A 723 14.71 22.21 59.53
C ALA A 723 16.05 21.50 59.80
N VAL A 724 16.59 20.85 58.76
CA VAL A 724 17.93 20.22 58.72
C VAL A 724 18.94 21.11 58.01
N ASP A 725 20.24 20.89 58.24
CA ASP A 725 21.33 21.68 57.66
C ASP A 725 22.58 20.84 57.30
N ALA A 726 23.36 21.35 56.34
CA ALA A 726 24.75 21.11 55.92
C ALA A 726 25.47 19.74 56.07
N ALA A 727 26.02 19.25 54.93
CA ALA A 727 27.30 18.53 54.76
C ALA A 727 27.60 18.36 53.24
N GLU A 728 28.82 18.39 52.70
CA GLU A 728 30.16 18.76 53.23
C GLU A 728 31.17 19.11 52.08
N ALA A 729 32.38 19.58 52.41
CA ALA A 729 33.52 19.86 51.50
C ALA A 729 34.85 19.94 52.32
N THR A 730 36.09 20.03 51.81
CA THR A 730 36.67 20.40 50.48
C THR A 730 38.12 19.85 50.36
N SER A 731 38.72 19.74 49.16
CA SER A 731 40.19 19.61 48.99
C SER A 731 40.78 20.46 47.85
N SER A 732 42.04 20.88 48.02
CA SER A 732 42.85 21.86 47.25
C SER A 732 43.71 21.21 46.12
N ALA A 733 44.47 21.89 45.23
CA ALA A 733 44.53 23.20 44.52
C ALA A 733 45.72 23.09 43.48
N LYS A 734 46.41 24.04 42.80
CA LYS A 734 46.52 25.51 42.49
C LYS A 734 47.61 25.61 41.33
N PRO A 735 48.23 26.74 40.88
CA PRO A 735 47.94 28.20 40.92
C PRO A 735 48.08 28.95 39.54
N SER A 736 48.12 30.31 39.56
CA SER A 736 48.46 31.29 38.47
C SER A 736 47.28 31.83 37.62
N ALA A 737 47.11 33.14 37.30
CA ALA A 737 47.65 34.42 37.83
C ALA A 737 46.78 35.66 37.42
N SER A 738 47.09 36.83 38.03
CA SER A 738 46.62 38.24 37.93
C SER A 738 46.33 38.88 36.53
N PRO A 739 45.82 40.15 36.41
CA PRO A 739 44.82 40.91 37.22
C PRO A 739 43.84 41.86 36.44
N SER A 740 42.80 42.37 37.15
CA SER A 740 42.21 43.75 37.07
C SER A 740 41.67 44.37 35.74
N THR A 741 40.33 44.56 35.65
CA THR A 741 39.71 45.80 35.09
C THR A 741 38.36 46.10 35.79
N SER A 742 38.14 47.34 36.28
CA SER A 742 36.89 47.73 36.98
C SER A 742 36.07 48.86 36.32
N ASN A 743 36.64 49.58 35.35
CA ASN A 743 36.06 50.84 34.85
C ASN A 743 35.40 50.72 33.46
N VAL A 744 35.59 49.61 32.74
CA VAL A 744 35.04 49.39 31.39
C VAL A 744 33.56 48.97 31.43
N THR A 745 33.17 48.17 32.42
CA THR A 745 31.84 47.56 32.54
C THR A 745 30.70 48.57 32.71
N LYS A 746 30.95 49.69 33.40
CA LYS A 746 29.95 50.76 33.61
C LYS A 746 29.58 51.51 32.33
N LEU A 747 30.49 51.62 31.36
CA LEU A 747 30.22 52.28 30.08
C LEU A 747 29.37 51.38 29.16
N PHE A 748 29.69 50.08 29.09
CA PHE A 748 28.95 49.11 28.29
C PHE A 748 27.48 48.95 28.72
N GLN A 749 27.22 48.90 30.04
CA GLN A 749 25.84 48.78 30.55
C GLN A 749 24.95 49.99 30.22
N ALA A 750 25.53 51.18 29.97
CA ALA A 750 24.77 52.37 29.58
C ALA A 750 24.36 52.35 28.09
N MET A 751 25.22 51.82 27.21
CA MET A 751 24.92 51.71 25.77
C MET A 751 23.87 50.64 25.46
N GLN A 752 23.99 49.44 26.06
CA GLN A 752 23.07 48.34 25.75
C GLN A 752 21.60 48.68 26.06
N ARG A 753 21.31 49.40 27.16
CA ARG A 753 19.93 49.78 27.51
C ARG A 753 19.27 50.66 26.42
N LYS A 754 20.02 51.58 25.81
CA LYS A 754 19.48 52.42 24.72
C LYS A 754 19.24 51.62 23.43
N LEU A 755 20.12 50.66 23.13
CA LEU A 755 19.97 49.77 21.98
C LEU A 755 18.73 48.88 22.10
N VAL A 756 18.52 48.26 23.28
CA VAL A 756 17.34 47.42 23.56
C VAL A 756 16.04 48.22 23.45
N TRP A 757 15.98 49.44 24.01
CA TRP A 757 14.80 50.30 23.86
C TRP A 757 14.52 50.71 22.41
N ALA A 758 15.56 50.95 21.59
CA ALA A 758 15.38 51.22 20.17
C ALA A 758 14.78 50.02 19.41
N ILE A 759 15.23 48.80 19.71
CA ILE A 759 14.70 47.55 19.11
C ILE A 759 13.24 47.31 19.54
N ILE A 760 12.90 47.55 20.80
CA ILE A 760 11.52 47.44 21.31
C ILE A 760 10.59 48.45 20.62
N VAL A 761 11.03 49.70 20.43
CA VAL A 761 10.23 50.71 19.70
C VAL A 761 10.08 50.34 18.23
N LEU A 762 11.15 49.87 17.57
CA LEU A 762 11.11 49.50 16.15
C LEU A 762 10.16 48.31 15.92
N THR A 763 10.27 47.26 16.73
CA THR A 763 9.39 46.08 16.64
C THR A 763 7.93 46.43 16.91
N LEU A 764 7.64 47.32 17.87
CA LEU A 764 6.28 47.78 18.13
C LEU A 764 5.71 48.62 16.96
N VAL A 765 6.52 49.46 16.31
CA VAL A 765 6.11 50.20 15.10
C VAL A 765 5.85 49.24 13.93
N CYS A 766 6.72 48.25 13.70
CA CYS A 766 6.50 47.22 12.68
C CYS A 766 5.23 46.39 12.95
N PHE A 767 4.96 46.04 14.21
CA PHE A 767 3.76 45.29 14.60
C PHE A 767 2.48 46.10 14.35
N VAL A 768 2.44 47.38 14.77
CA VAL A 768 1.29 48.26 14.51
C VAL A 768 1.10 48.51 13.01
N GLY A 769 2.18 48.72 12.25
CA GLY A 769 2.14 48.83 10.79
C GLY A 769 1.59 47.57 10.12
N GLY A 770 2.04 46.39 10.55
CA GLY A 770 1.53 45.10 10.10
C GLY A 770 0.04 44.92 10.40
N MET A 771 -0.41 45.27 11.61
CA MET A 771 -1.84 45.26 11.97
C MET A 771 -2.69 46.23 11.14
N MET A 772 -2.14 47.40 10.76
CA MET A 772 -2.84 48.34 9.89
C MET A 772 -2.94 47.82 8.45
N LEU A 773 -1.84 47.28 7.90
CA LEU A 773 -1.82 46.67 6.57
C LEU A 773 -2.73 45.43 6.50
N TRP A 774 -2.75 44.60 7.54
CA TRP A 774 -3.66 43.45 7.64
C TRP A 774 -5.13 43.89 7.73
N ASN A 775 -5.47 44.89 8.56
CA ASN A 775 -6.83 45.45 8.60
C ASN A 775 -7.26 46.08 7.26
N TRP A 776 -6.33 46.69 6.53
CA TRP A 776 -6.59 47.23 5.19
C TRP A 776 -6.84 46.09 4.19
N ALA A 777 -5.99 45.06 4.16
CA ALA A 777 -6.14 43.89 3.30
C ALA A 777 -7.40 43.07 3.59
N VAL A 778 -7.82 42.96 4.86
CA VAL A 778 -9.08 42.30 5.26
C VAL A 778 -10.31 43.11 4.82
N LYS A 779 -10.26 44.45 4.91
CA LYS A 779 -11.33 45.33 4.42
C LYS A 779 -11.37 45.47 2.89
N ALA A 780 -10.31 45.06 2.19
CA ALA A 780 -10.23 45.07 0.73
C ALA A 780 -10.70 43.77 0.06
N ARG A 781 -11.03 42.72 0.83
CA ARG A 781 -11.58 41.47 0.29
C ARG A 781 -13.12 41.53 0.23
N PRO A 782 -13.76 41.29 -0.92
CA PRO A 782 -15.21 41.13 -0.97
C PRO A 782 -15.63 39.86 -0.23
N THR A 783 -16.62 39.97 0.65
CA THR A 783 -17.09 38.85 1.47
C THR A 783 -18.04 37.95 0.68
N VAL A 784 -17.67 36.68 0.49
CA VAL A 784 -18.57 35.63 0.01
C VAL A 784 -18.45 34.43 0.94
N TYR A 785 -19.55 34.06 1.59
CA TYR A 785 -19.69 32.88 2.42
C TYR A 785 -21.03 32.21 2.12
N LEU A 786 -20.98 30.88 1.97
CA LEU A 786 -22.05 29.89 2.18
C LEU A 786 -23.37 29.99 1.38
N ALA A 787 -23.66 28.85 0.74
CA ALA A 787 -24.99 28.21 0.58
C ALA A 787 -26.14 28.96 -0.12
N LEU A 788 -26.73 28.29 -1.12
CA LEU A 788 -28.09 28.53 -1.59
C LEU A 788 -28.86 27.20 -1.74
N PRO A 789 -30.11 27.10 -1.22
CA PRO A 789 -31.04 26.04 -1.58
C PRO A 789 -31.79 26.36 -2.89
N GLU A 790 -32.74 25.49 -3.26
CA GLU A 790 -33.46 25.44 -4.55
C GLU A 790 -34.26 26.71 -4.91
N GLY A 791 -34.37 27.04 -6.21
CA GLY A 791 -35.24 28.14 -6.69
C GLY A 791 -35.15 28.52 -8.18
N ASN A 792 -36.00 27.90 -9.02
CA ASN A 792 -36.37 28.18 -10.42
C ASN A 792 -35.91 29.47 -11.17
N VAL A 793 -35.35 29.25 -12.38
CA VAL A 793 -35.42 29.95 -13.70
C VAL A 793 -36.39 31.16 -13.92
N PRO A 794 -36.18 32.08 -14.91
CA PRO A 794 -35.37 31.94 -16.16
C PRO A 794 -34.51 33.15 -16.67
N MET A 795 -33.65 32.85 -17.65
CA MET A 795 -33.09 33.65 -18.78
C MET A 795 -33.08 35.21 -18.78
N GLN A 796 -31.91 35.79 -19.14
CA GLN A 796 -31.68 36.35 -20.49
C GLN A 796 -30.18 36.62 -20.80
N MET A 797 -29.85 36.80 -22.08
CA MET A 797 -28.48 37.12 -22.56
C MET A 797 -28.15 38.61 -22.40
N ILE A 798 -26.85 38.95 -22.33
CA ILE A 798 -26.17 39.88 -23.27
C ILE A 798 -24.65 39.98 -22.94
N SER A 799 -23.84 40.12 -23.97
CA SER A 799 -22.46 40.65 -23.93
C SER A 799 -22.29 41.54 -25.18
N PRO A 800 -21.44 42.59 -25.17
CA PRO A 800 -20.01 42.36 -25.37
C PRO A 800 -19.02 43.34 -24.67
N LEU A 801 -17.74 43.01 -24.86
CA LEU A 801 -16.48 43.78 -24.71
C LEU A 801 -16.41 45.00 -25.69
N PRO A 802 -15.28 45.73 -25.88
CA PRO A 802 -13.93 45.68 -25.27
C PRO A 802 -13.46 47.08 -24.75
N ASP A 803 -12.19 47.46 -24.54
CA ASP A 803 -10.84 46.84 -24.59
C ASP A 803 -9.94 47.54 -23.53
N ARG A 804 -8.96 46.82 -22.95
CA ARG A 804 -7.55 47.28 -23.00
C ARG A 804 -6.52 46.21 -22.60
N ARG A 805 -5.92 45.63 -23.64
CA ARG A 805 -4.46 45.43 -23.82
C ARG A 805 -3.53 46.27 -22.90
N SER A 806 -2.32 45.84 -22.52
CA SER A 806 -1.55 44.59 -22.74
C SER A 806 -0.12 44.71 -22.15
N PHE A 807 0.56 43.57 -21.90
CA PHE A 807 2.00 43.44 -21.54
C PHE A 807 2.43 44.06 -20.18
N GLY A 808 3.48 43.56 -19.52
CA GLY A 808 4.30 42.35 -19.77
C GLY A 808 5.65 42.40 -19.02
N SER A 809 6.27 41.21 -18.84
CA SER A 809 7.56 40.94 -18.16
C SER A 809 7.59 41.28 -16.64
N MET A 810 8.35 40.62 -15.74
CA MET A 810 9.69 40.01 -15.79
C MET A 810 10.80 41.08 -15.98
N ASP A 811 11.89 41.15 -15.21
CA ASP A 811 12.38 40.39 -14.03
C ASP A 811 13.30 41.30 -13.18
N SER A 812 13.74 40.82 -12.00
CA SER A 812 15.07 41.10 -11.38
C SER A 812 15.37 42.55 -10.91
N ASP A 813 16.41 42.85 -10.11
CA ASP A 813 17.04 42.20 -8.93
C ASP A 813 17.96 43.26 -8.24
N GLU A 814 18.89 42.79 -7.39
CA GLU A 814 20.19 43.41 -7.04
C GLU A 814 20.28 44.51 -5.96
N ALA A 815 21.00 44.16 -4.89
CA ALA A 815 22.23 44.83 -4.42
C ALA A 815 22.98 43.81 -3.52
N ASP A 816 24.31 43.66 -3.48
CA ASP A 816 25.44 44.32 -4.15
C ASP A 816 26.71 43.46 -3.86
N GLU A 817 27.84 43.44 -4.58
CA GLU A 817 28.26 44.01 -5.88
C GLU A 817 29.62 43.38 -6.29
N ARG A 818 30.14 43.74 -7.49
CA ARG A 818 31.54 43.69 -8.02
C ARG A 818 31.91 42.52 -8.93
N THR A 819 32.43 42.74 -10.14
CA THR A 819 32.67 43.95 -11.01
C THR A 819 32.87 43.44 -12.45
N GLY A 820 32.59 44.16 -13.54
CA GLY A 820 32.08 45.53 -13.73
C GLY A 820 32.54 46.07 -15.10
N LEU A 821 31.66 46.69 -15.90
CA LEU A 821 31.96 47.19 -17.26
C LEU A 821 31.36 48.58 -17.55
N ARG A 822 31.88 49.30 -18.55
CA ARG A 822 31.63 50.75 -18.77
C ARG A 822 30.68 51.07 -19.93
N THR A 823 29.99 52.20 -19.79
CA THR A 823 28.90 52.73 -20.63
C THR A 823 29.35 53.68 -21.76
N GLY A 824 28.52 53.87 -22.81
CA GLY A 824 28.66 54.95 -23.83
C GLY A 824 27.40 55.11 -24.74
N PRO A 825 26.82 56.31 -25.02
CA PRO A 825 25.39 56.40 -25.42
C PRO A 825 24.94 57.40 -26.55
N TYR A 826 23.63 57.28 -26.92
CA TYR A 826 22.63 58.34 -27.27
C TYR A 826 22.35 58.90 -28.72
N ARG A 827 21.04 58.89 -29.07
CA ARG A 827 20.22 59.89 -29.87
C ARG A 827 20.47 60.03 -31.41
N HIS A 828 19.57 60.56 -32.29
CA HIS A 828 18.24 61.23 -32.19
C HIS A 828 17.42 61.25 -33.55
N VAL A 829 16.06 61.22 -33.49
CA VAL A 829 14.98 61.72 -34.44
C VAL A 829 15.05 61.70 -36.00
N GLY A 830 13.88 61.45 -36.64
CA GLY A 830 13.53 61.86 -38.03
C GLY A 830 12.20 61.27 -38.59
N PHE A 831 11.43 62.00 -39.42
CA PHE A 831 10.11 61.58 -39.99
C PHE A 831 9.80 62.27 -41.36
N HIS A 832 9.05 61.61 -42.28
CA HIS A 832 8.20 62.26 -43.32
C HIS A 832 7.19 61.29 -44.00
N SER A 833 6.60 61.63 -45.17
CA SER A 833 5.40 60.99 -45.76
C SER A 833 5.11 61.33 -47.25
N GLY A 834 4.33 60.48 -47.93
CA GLY A 834 3.71 60.58 -49.30
C GLY A 834 3.25 59.17 -49.77
N PHE A 835 2.16 58.85 -50.49
CA PHE A 835 1.31 59.45 -51.57
C PHE A 835 1.60 58.85 -52.98
N LEU A 836 0.64 58.44 -53.83
CA LEU A 836 -0.83 58.19 -53.69
C LEU A 836 -1.38 57.39 -54.93
N ASP A 837 -2.69 57.05 -54.91
CA ASP A 837 -3.68 56.73 -55.99
C ASP A 837 -3.59 55.51 -56.97
N ASP A 838 -4.64 54.66 -56.90
CA ASP A 838 -5.61 54.15 -57.93
C ASP A 838 -5.39 53.07 -59.05
N ASP A 839 -6.56 52.52 -59.47
CA ASP A 839 -6.98 51.74 -60.68
C ASP A 839 -6.99 50.17 -60.76
N GLU A 840 -7.84 49.64 -61.68
CA GLU A 840 -8.52 48.31 -61.64
C GLU A 840 -8.18 47.26 -62.76
N ASP A 841 -8.36 45.97 -62.40
CA ASP A 841 -8.89 44.77 -63.12
C ASP A 841 -8.47 44.28 -64.56
N ASN A 842 -8.53 42.94 -64.71
CA ASN A 842 -8.88 42.10 -65.89
C ASN A 842 -7.91 41.80 -67.08
N GLY A 843 -7.91 40.53 -67.55
CA GLY A 843 -7.79 40.20 -69.00
C GLY A 843 -6.67 39.26 -69.55
N THR A 844 -7.03 38.03 -69.96
CA THR A 844 -6.25 37.05 -70.80
C THR A 844 -6.39 37.31 -72.34
N PRO A 845 -5.99 36.45 -73.35
CA PRO A 845 -5.08 35.26 -73.48
C PRO A 845 -4.15 35.28 -74.76
N GLY A 846 -3.43 34.18 -75.12
CA GLY A 846 -2.94 33.94 -76.52
C GLY A 846 -1.83 32.87 -76.79
N TYR A 847 -1.98 32.06 -77.84
CA TYR A 847 -1.04 31.01 -78.38
C TYR A 847 -0.69 31.31 -79.87
N PRO A 848 0.36 30.74 -80.54
CA PRO A 848 0.30 29.40 -81.21
C PRO A 848 1.71 28.70 -81.43
N PRO A 849 1.99 27.77 -82.39
CA PRO A 849 1.66 26.33 -82.33
C PRO A 849 2.75 25.30 -82.84
N ARG A 850 2.38 23.99 -82.83
CA ARG A 850 2.92 22.78 -83.54
C ARG A 850 4.15 22.05 -82.95
N ASP A 851 4.29 20.72 -83.06
CA ASP A 851 3.42 19.54 -83.37
C ASP A 851 4.26 18.27 -82.97
N GLY A 852 3.77 17.05 -82.67
CA GLY A 852 2.42 16.48 -82.52
C GLY A 852 2.42 14.93 -82.70
N ARG A 853 1.47 14.19 -82.07
CA ARG A 853 1.20 12.71 -82.14
C ARG A 853 2.13 11.76 -81.31
N SER A 854 1.71 10.58 -80.81
CA SER A 854 0.36 9.96 -80.63
C SER A 854 0.37 8.77 -79.63
N SER A 855 -0.78 8.45 -79.02
CA SER A 855 -1.06 7.37 -78.02
C SER A 855 -1.29 5.95 -78.66
N PRO A 856 -1.72 4.88 -77.95
CA PRO A 856 -1.89 4.63 -76.48
C PRO A 856 -1.33 3.25 -75.98
N GLY A 857 -1.46 2.91 -74.67
CA GLY A 857 -1.17 1.55 -74.17
C GLY A 857 -1.48 1.26 -72.68
N TYR A 858 -2.36 0.28 -72.41
CA TYR A 858 -2.75 -0.29 -71.10
C TYR A 858 -1.62 -1.06 -70.38
N ARG A 859 -1.56 -1.05 -69.03
CA ARG A 859 -2.10 -2.15 -68.17
C ARG A 859 -1.96 -1.91 -66.65
N ASP A 860 -2.90 -2.50 -65.90
CA ASP A 860 -2.92 -2.67 -64.43
C ASP A 860 -2.61 -4.14 -64.04
N GLU A 861 -2.77 -4.41 -62.72
CA GLU A 861 -2.79 -5.69 -62.00
C GLU A 861 -1.42 -6.33 -61.69
N ALA A 862 -1.06 -6.71 -60.45
CA ALA A 862 -1.76 -7.29 -59.29
C ALA A 862 -1.68 -8.84 -59.21
N ALA A 863 -1.97 -9.39 -58.03
CA ALA A 863 -1.68 -10.77 -57.67
C ALA A 863 -2.69 -11.79 -58.23
N ALA A 864 -2.23 -13.03 -58.47
CA ALA A 864 -3.08 -14.20 -58.67
C ALA A 864 -2.44 -15.45 -58.02
N PRO A 865 -3.22 -16.40 -57.47
CA PRO A 865 -2.71 -17.50 -56.65
C PRO A 865 -2.87 -18.90 -57.30
N SER A 866 -2.48 -19.93 -56.55
CA SER A 866 -3.06 -21.29 -56.59
C SER A 866 -3.16 -21.86 -55.18
#